data_AF-A0A8H7EX59-F1
#
_entry.id   AF-A0A8H7EX59-F1
#
_cell.length_a   1.000
_cell.length_b   1.000
_cell.length_c   1.000
_cell.angle_alpha   90.00
_cell.angle_beta   90.00
_cell.angle_gamma   90.00
#
_symmetry.space_group_name_H-M   'P 1'
#
loop_
_entity.id
_entity.type
_entity.pdbx_description
1 polymer ?
#
loop_
_entity_poly.entity_id
_entity_poly.type
_entity_poly.pdbx_seq_one_letter_code
_entity_poly.pdbx_strand_id
1 'polypeptide(L)'
;MSWEIGTRTQTILELNATRYSVFSNNDLPPPPSSPPDDLSSALEPFFSIAKDVVANRPVQNISGPRPLFPDGSAGDPASIGMCVLLANWTGVDRESGLDYAGAAKDELDWLLSVIPRTDDGAISHRENELQLWSDSVYMVPPFLAYYGIISNNQTLLMEAYNQIKLYRDYLRDSNAQNRWKHVVLGSGTDEGHWTTGNGWAAAGMLRVLATLRNSPFAQIMKDQQGDLTEWIEEIHDGMYAVLDTTANLWTNYPDVAADSPGNFYDTSGSALLAATVFRAAVMLNQFTHVPAAEKIRQTLFSPSGGPPSSTTTSSTSTTTLATPTSPATAFPNYSHLTSEGWLNPVVNPYSFPHEGSMSPESEAFAIQLHSAWRDWVADGARGANGGYTSLRLHGVGRTVALSVAVSVIFASWMRNPCIEPTIYLIPKLTEMARPLKATVNCDLGEGYSLYRMGDDEELMKTIHLANVACGFHASDWDIMNQTVTYAKLYNVKVGAHPSLPDKQGFGRREMKISDTELFNCFVYQAGALFGFLKLHGMEMHHFKPHGAIYGQMARDLELARAGIRACRVFGDKVAFVGLAGTMHEAAASMEKVKFIPEWFADLKYDETGKLLITKTHDPVKEEDVVDRVNRLLQSRLITTNESGKFLPLGDNVEEVTICVHSDTPGAVKIAQLVKKLVDEHNLSLRL
;
A
#
# COMPACT_ATOMS: atom_id res chain seq x y z
N MET A 1 7.23 -13.63 -25.99
CA MET A 1 5.98 -14.12 -26.61
C MET A 1 4.87 -13.10 -26.35
N SER A 2 3.74 -13.19 -27.04
CA SER A 2 2.68 -12.16 -26.97
C SER A 2 2.07 -12.01 -25.56
N TRP A 3 1.80 -13.11 -24.84
CA TRP A 3 1.24 -13.04 -23.50
C TRP A 3 2.19 -12.44 -22.47
N GLU A 4 3.51 -12.65 -22.60
CA GLU A 4 4.52 -12.01 -21.76
C GLU A 4 4.52 -10.48 -21.96
N ILE A 5 4.24 -10.03 -23.19
CA ILE A 5 4.03 -8.61 -23.48
C ILE A 5 2.73 -8.14 -22.83
N GLY A 6 1.65 -8.92 -22.94
CA GLY A 6 0.39 -8.69 -22.27
C GLY A 6 0.55 -8.47 -20.76
N THR A 7 1.14 -9.43 -20.04
CA THR A 7 1.38 -9.31 -18.59
C THR A 7 2.25 -8.13 -18.26
N ARG A 8 3.30 -7.86 -19.03
CA ARG A 8 4.14 -6.67 -18.87
C ARG A 8 3.32 -5.37 -18.96
N THR A 9 2.43 -5.24 -19.95
CA THR A 9 1.60 -4.02 -20.09
C THR A 9 0.70 -3.84 -18.88
N GLN A 10 0.08 -4.90 -18.38
CA GLN A 10 -0.76 -4.85 -17.19
C GLN A 10 0.05 -4.49 -15.93
N THR A 11 1.25 -5.06 -15.78
CA THR A 11 2.17 -4.77 -14.68
C THR A 11 2.62 -3.31 -14.68
N ILE A 12 2.87 -2.71 -15.84
CA ILE A 12 3.21 -1.27 -15.93
C ILE A 12 2.07 -0.42 -15.38
N LEU A 13 0.82 -0.72 -15.74
CA LEU A 13 -0.35 0.01 -15.23
C LEU A 13 -0.51 -0.17 -13.72
N GLU A 14 -0.33 -1.38 -13.19
CA GLU A 14 -0.47 -1.63 -11.76
C GLU A 14 0.67 -1.06 -10.91
N LEU A 15 1.90 -1.06 -11.41
CA LEU A 15 3.05 -0.59 -10.67
C LEU A 15 3.18 0.94 -10.77
N ASN A 16 3.20 1.47 -12.00
CA ASN A 16 3.70 2.81 -12.30
C ASN A 16 2.61 3.78 -12.76
N ALA A 17 1.47 3.29 -13.25
CA ALA A 17 0.39 4.12 -13.79
C ALA A 17 -0.98 3.72 -13.26
N THR A 18 -1.10 3.57 -11.94
CA THR A 18 -2.28 3.00 -11.26
C THR A 18 -3.59 3.63 -11.68
N ARG A 19 -3.62 4.95 -11.97
CA ARG A 19 -4.82 5.67 -12.46
C ARG A 19 -5.39 5.14 -13.78
N TYR A 20 -4.61 4.40 -14.56
CA TYR A 20 -5.00 3.76 -15.82
C TYR A 20 -5.22 2.25 -15.66
N SER A 21 -4.90 1.67 -14.50
CA SER A 21 -5.22 0.29 -14.20
C SER A 21 -6.72 0.10 -14.01
N VAL A 22 -7.23 -1.05 -14.45
CA VAL A 22 -8.63 -1.45 -14.20
C VAL A 22 -8.94 -1.55 -12.70
N PHE A 23 -7.92 -1.77 -11.88
CA PHE A 23 -8.03 -1.87 -10.43
C PHE A 23 -8.05 -0.53 -9.69
N SER A 24 -7.97 0.60 -10.41
CA SER A 24 -8.20 1.91 -9.79
C SER A 24 -9.66 2.10 -9.40
N ASN A 25 -9.90 3.02 -8.46
CA ASN A 25 -11.26 3.46 -8.09
C ASN A 25 -11.78 4.58 -9.01
N ASN A 26 -11.23 4.70 -10.22
CA ASN A 26 -11.64 5.70 -11.21
C ASN A 26 -12.66 5.09 -12.18
N ASP A 27 -13.53 5.94 -12.74
CA ASP A 27 -14.40 5.55 -13.85
C ASP A 27 -13.57 5.10 -15.07
N LEU A 28 -14.05 4.07 -15.76
CA LEU A 28 -13.47 3.54 -16.98
C LEU A 28 -14.43 3.73 -18.18
N PRO A 29 -13.91 4.03 -19.38
CA PRO A 29 -12.49 4.29 -19.68
C PRO A 29 -12.02 5.61 -19.04
N PRO A 30 -10.70 5.79 -18.81
CA PRO A 30 -10.16 7.07 -18.35
C PRO A 30 -10.51 8.19 -19.34
N PRO A 31 -10.41 9.48 -19.00
CA PRO A 31 -10.75 10.57 -19.93
C PRO A 31 -10.02 10.43 -21.29
N PRO A 32 -10.69 10.72 -22.43
CA PRO A 32 -10.11 10.64 -23.78
C PRO A 32 -9.21 11.84 -24.05
N SER A 33 -8.16 11.98 -23.25
CA SER A 33 -7.15 13.03 -23.35
C SER A 33 -5.77 12.42 -23.36
N SER A 34 -4.79 13.21 -23.80
CA SER A 34 -3.39 12.87 -23.60
C SER A 34 -3.15 12.54 -22.13
N PRO A 35 -2.27 11.55 -21.84
CA PRO A 35 -1.89 11.25 -20.48
C PRO A 35 -1.43 12.50 -19.75
N PRO A 36 -1.83 12.68 -18.48
CA PRO A 36 -1.31 13.76 -17.65
C PRO A 36 0.22 13.78 -17.65
N ASP A 37 0.82 14.97 -17.60
CA ASP A 37 2.29 15.14 -17.62
C ASP A 37 2.98 14.29 -16.53
N ASP A 38 2.34 14.15 -15.36
CA ASP A 38 2.87 13.38 -14.23
C ASP A 38 2.87 11.86 -14.45
N LEU A 39 2.14 11.36 -15.46
CA LEU A 39 2.14 9.94 -15.85
C LEU A 39 2.81 9.66 -17.19
N SER A 40 3.22 10.70 -17.92
CA SER A 40 3.77 10.53 -19.27
C SER A 40 4.99 9.60 -19.28
N SER A 41 5.94 9.77 -18.35
CA SER A 41 7.10 8.90 -18.22
C SER A 41 6.76 7.48 -17.77
N ALA A 42 5.73 7.31 -16.92
CA ALA A 42 5.30 6.01 -16.43
C ALA A 42 4.55 5.19 -17.50
N LEU A 43 3.83 5.88 -18.39
CA LEU A 43 3.07 5.28 -19.48
C LEU A 43 3.86 5.20 -20.79
N GLU A 44 5.00 5.86 -20.91
CA GLU A 44 5.88 5.75 -22.09
C GLU A 44 6.19 4.28 -22.46
N PRO A 45 6.67 3.41 -21.55
CA PRO A 45 6.96 2.02 -21.91
C PRO A 45 5.70 1.24 -22.26
N PHE A 46 4.54 1.64 -21.73
CA PHE A 46 3.25 1.06 -22.09
C PHE A 46 2.89 1.44 -23.54
N PHE A 47 2.88 2.72 -23.88
CA PHE A 47 2.54 3.15 -25.25
C PHE A 47 3.60 2.77 -26.29
N SER A 48 4.88 2.65 -25.91
CA SER A 48 5.92 2.10 -26.79
C SER A 48 5.59 0.66 -27.20
N ILE A 49 5.07 -0.17 -26.29
CA ILE A 49 4.63 -1.53 -26.62
C ILE A 49 3.50 -1.50 -27.65
N ALA A 50 2.47 -0.67 -27.44
CA ALA A 50 1.38 -0.54 -28.42
C ALA A 50 1.91 -0.13 -29.79
N LYS A 51 2.80 0.88 -29.82
CA LYS A 51 3.43 1.38 -31.03
C LYS A 51 4.22 0.29 -31.75
N ASP A 52 5.09 -0.42 -31.04
CA ASP A 52 5.93 -1.47 -31.60
C ASP A 52 5.07 -2.61 -32.15
N VAL A 53 4.03 -3.01 -31.42
CA VAL A 53 3.11 -4.06 -31.87
C VAL A 53 2.41 -3.64 -33.15
N VAL A 54 1.80 -2.45 -33.19
CA VAL A 54 1.05 -1.97 -34.37
C VAL A 54 1.97 -1.68 -35.56
N ALA A 55 3.15 -1.10 -35.34
CA ALA A 55 4.13 -0.81 -36.40
C ALA A 55 4.67 -2.07 -37.07
N ASN A 56 4.82 -3.16 -36.31
CA ASN A 56 5.33 -4.43 -36.83
C ASN A 56 4.22 -5.36 -37.38
N ARG A 57 2.95 -4.90 -37.41
CA ARG A 57 1.88 -5.68 -38.06
C ARG A 57 2.17 -5.78 -39.55
N PRO A 58 2.11 -6.97 -40.17
CA PRO A 58 2.37 -7.13 -41.60
C PRO A 58 1.41 -6.28 -42.45
N VAL A 59 1.92 -5.27 -43.15
CA VAL A 59 1.07 -4.30 -43.90
C VAL A 59 0.71 -4.80 -45.32
N GLN A 60 1.27 -5.93 -45.78
CA GLN A 60 1.16 -6.37 -47.18
C GLN A 60 0.37 -7.68 -47.35
N ASN A 61 -0.58 -7.67 -48.30
CA ASN A 61 -1.25 -8.82 -48.94
C ASN A 61 -2.16 -9.73 -48.09
N ILE A 62 -2.70 -9.28 -46.96
CA ILE A 62 -3.67 -10.06 -46.18
C ILE A 62 -4.98 -9.28 -46.07
N SER A 63 -6.07 -9.84 -46.62
CA SER A 63 -7.42 -9.31 -46.47
C SER A 63 -8.18 -10.10 -45.39
N GLY A 64 -8.67 -9.41 -44.35
CA GLY A 64 -9.54 -9.99 -43.32
C GLY A 64 -9.02 -9.84 -41.89
N PRO A 65 -9.83 -10.23 -40.89
CA PRO A 65 -9.47 -10.15 -39.47
C PRO A 65 -8.23 -10.98 -39.13
N ARG A 66 -7.41 -10.49 -38.19
CA ARG A 66 -6.12 -11.09 -37.84
C ARG A 66 -5.66 -10.66 -36.43
N PRO A 67 -4.79 -11.44 -35.78
CA PRO A 67 -4.30 -11.08 -34.46
C PRO A 67 -3.35 -9.87 -34.49
N LEU A 68 -3.15 -9.26 -33.32
CA LEU A 68 -2.15 -8.22 -33.05
C LEU A 68 -0.74 -8.76 -33.19
N PHE A 69 -0.54 -10.03 -32.85
CA PHE A 69 0.75 -10.71 -32.82
C PHE A 69 0.58 -12.15 -33.31
N PRO A 70 1.38 -12.66 -34.26
CA PRO A 70 1.27 -14.06 -34.70
C PRO A 70 2.03 -14.97 -33.73
N ASP A 71 1.35 -15.93 -33.08
CA ASP A 71 1.97 -16.83 -32.10
C ASP A 71 1.39 -18.27 -32.02
N GLY A 72 0.32 -18.58 -32.76
CA GLY A 72 -0.35 -19.89 -32.73
C GLY A 72 -1.41 -20.06 -31.63
N SER A 73 -1.55 -19.07 -30.74
CA SER A 73 -2.64 -18.92 -29.78
C SER A 73 -3.64 -17.88 -30.29
N ALA A 74 -4.92 -18.19 -30.13
CA ALA A 74 -5.98 -17.22 -30.30
C ALA A 74 -6.08 -16.25 -29.12
N GLY A 75 -5.73 -16.71 -27.92
CA GLY A 75 -5.88 -15.92 -26.71
C GLY A 75 -4.76 -14.92 -26.50
N ASP A 76 -3.52 -15.34 -26.69
CA ASP A 76 -2.36 -14.59 -26.22
C ASP A 76 -2.20 -13.20 -26.87
N PRO A 77 -2.48 -12.98 -28.17
CA PRO A 77 -2.45 -11.65 -28.78
C PRO A 77 -3.44 -10.67 -28.16
N ALA A 78 -4.62 -11.16 -27.75
CA ALA A 78 -5.68 -10.35 -27.14
C ALA A 78 -5.21 -9.66 -25.85
N SER A 79 -4.27 -10.27 -25.12
CA SER A 79 -3.69 -9.73 -23.88
C SER A 79 -3.02 -8.36 -24.05
N ILE A 80 -2.54 -8.06 -25.26
CA ILE A 80 -1.92 -6.78 -25.65
C ILE A 80 -3.00 -5.74 -26.01
N GLY A 81 -4.21 -6.18 -26.33
CA GLY A 81 -5.26 -5.35 -26.91
C GLY A 81 -5.68 -4.17 -26.05
N MET A 82 -5.65 -4.29 -24.72
CA MET A 82 -5.90 -3.15 -23.82
C MET A 82 -4.93 -1.99 -24.07
N CYS A 83 -3.66 -2.30 -24.33
CA CYS A 83 -2.62 -1.31 -24.59
C CYS A 83 -2.85 -0.58 -25.92
N VAL A 84 -3.21 -1.33 -26.97
CA VAL A 84 -3.57 -0.78 -28.29
C VAL A 84 -4.83 0.09 -28.20
N LEU A 85 -5.85 -0.38 -27.47
CA LEU A 85 -7.09 0.37 -27.24
C LEU A 85 -6.84 1.68 -26.51
N LEU A 86 -6.01 1.68 -25.47
CA LEU A 86 -5.67 2.89 -24.72
C LEU A 86 -4.83 3.87 -25.55
N ALA A 87 -3.90 3.38 -26.38
CA ALA A 87 -3.14 4.23 -27.31
C ALA A 87 -4.09 4.98 -28.26
N ASN A 88 -5.03 4.26 -28.87
CA ASN A 88 -6.07 4.84 -29.72
C ASN A 88 -6.93 5.86 -28.96
N TRP A 89 -7.42 5.49 -27.78
CA TRP A 89 -8.35 6.27 -26.97
C TRP A 89 -7.74 7.60 -26.48
N THR A 90 -6.50 7.57 -26.04
CA THR A 90 -5.78 8.75 -25.53
C THR A 90 -5.23 9.64 -26.66
N GLY A 91 -5.09 9.09 -27.86
CA GLY A 91 -4.49 9.80 -29.00
C GLY A 91 -2.99 10.02 -28.86
N VAL A 92 -2.32 9.22 -28.02
CA VAL A 92 -0.86 9.20 -27.95
C VAL A 92 -0.29 8.70 -29.28
N ASP A 93 0.82 9.29 -29.72
CA ASP A 93 1.52 8.91 -30.96
C ASP A 93 0.67 9.09 -32.23
N ARG A 94 -0.30 10.02 -32.24
CA ARG A 94 -1.10 10.34 -33.44
C ARG A 94 -0.26 10.75 -34.64
N GLU A 95 0.91 11.36 -34.41
CA GLU A 95 1.85 11.76 -35.45
C GLU A 95 2.51 10.59 -36.21
N SER A 96 2.48 9.36 -35.68
CA SER A 96 3.04 8.19 -36.38
C SER A 96 2.17 7.73 -37.56
N GLY A 97 0.89 8.09 -37.57
CA GLY A 97 -0.07 7.62 -38.56
C GLY A 97 -0.43 6.14 -38.45
N LEU A 98 -0.04 5.46 -37.35
CA LEU A 98 -0.39 4.07 -37.10
C LEU A 98 -1.88 3.90 -36.83
N ASP A 99 -2.47 2.85 -37.39
CA ASP A 99 -3.90 2.53 -37.26
C ASP A 99 -4.18 1.64 -36.04
N TYR A 100 -4.11 2.23 -34.85
CA TYR A 100 -4.42 1.54 -33.59
C TYR A 100 -5.89 1.04 -33.54
N ALA A 101 -6.82 1.83 -34.06
CA ALA A 101 -8.24 1.48 -34.10
C ALA A 101 -8.49 0.26 -35.00
N GLY A 102 -7.95 0.26 -36.21
CA GLY A 102 -8.02 -0.87 -37.13
C GLY A 102 -7.31 -2.11 -36.56
N ALA A 103 -6.19 -1.93 -35.86
CA ALA A 103 -5.50 -3.04 -35.21
C ALA A 103 -6.31 -3.72 -34.10
N ALA A 104 -6.92 -2.94 -33.21
CA ALA A 104 -7.81 -3.48 -32.19
C ALA A 104 -9.06 -4.11 -32.81
N LYS A 105 -9.60 -3.53 -33.88
CA LYS A 105 -10.76 -4.07 -34.59
C LYS A 105 -10.46 -5.40 -35.27
N ASP A 106 -9.30 -5.52 -35.94
CA ASP A 106 -8.87 -6.77 -36.59
C ASP A 106 -8.78 -7.92 -35.58
N GLU A 107 -8.20 -7.66 -34.40
CA GLU A 107 -8.12 -8.63 -33.29
C GLU A 107 -9.51 -9.06 -32.82
N LEU A 108 -10.39 -8.08 -32.57
CA LEU A 108 -11.77 -8.34 -32.15
C LEU A 108 -12.52 -9.20 -33.17
N ASP A 109 -12.49 -8.79 -34.45
CA ASP A 109 -13.18 -9.53 -35.51
C ASP A 109 -12.60 -10.93 -35.70
N TRP A 110 -11.30 -11.11 -35.45
CA TRP A 110 -10.61 -12.40 -35.56
C TRP A 110 -11.09 -13.36 -34.47
N LEU A 111 -11.06 -12.93 -33.20
CA LEU A 111 -11.63 -13.67 -32.07
C LEU A 111 -13.13 -13.96 -32.28
N LEU A 112 -13.87 -13.01 -32.83
CA LEU A 112 -15.32 -13.14 -32.98
C LEU A 112 -15.77 -14.00 -34.17
N SER A 113 -15.00 -14.00 -35.26
CA SER A 113 -15.48 -14.52 -36.55
C SER A 113 -14.60 -15.59 -37.19
N VAL A 114 -13.36 -15.77 -36.71
CA VAL A 114 -12.38 -16.67 -37.34
C VAL A 114 -12.04 -17.85 -36.43
N ILE A 115 -11.86 -17.61 -35.13
CA ILE A 115 -11.41 -18.62 -34.18
C ILE A 115 -12.46 -19.73 -33.98
N PRO A 116 -12.05 -21.02 -33.90
CA PRO A 116 -12.95 -22.12 -33.57
C PRO A 116 -13.71 -21.89 -32.27
N ARG A 117 -14.96 -22.35 -32.22
CA ARG A 117 -15.82 -22.24 -31.03
C ARG A 117 -16.44 -23.59 -30.68
N THR A 118 -16.73 -23.78 -29.41
CA THR A 118 -17.67 -24.82 -28.97
C THR A 118 -19.09 -24.51 -29.48
N ASP A 119 -19.97 -25.51 -29.47
CA ASP A 119 -21.36 -25.35 -29.91
C ASP A 119 -22.16 -24.34 -29.05
N ASP A 120 -21.76 -24.15 -27.79
CA ASP A 120 -22.31 -23.16 -26.87
C ASP A 120 -21.61 -21.78 -26.94
N GLY A 121 -20.60 -21.63 -27.80
CA GLY A 121 -20.02 -20.34 -28.20
C GLY A 121 -18.71 -19.94 -27.53
N ALA A 122 -18.06 -20.83 -26.77
CA ALA A 122 -16.76 -20.57 -26.15
C ALA A 122 -15.68 -20.45 -27.21
N ILE A 123 -14.95 -19.33 -27.22
CA ILE A 123 -13.85 -19.06 -28.13
C ILE A 123 -12.69 -19.97 -27.77
N SER A 124 -12.10 -20.64 -28.75
CA SER A 124 -10.92 -21.46 -28.49
C SER A 124 -9.70 -20.62 -28.10
N HIS A 125 -8.82 -21.18 -27.26
CA HIS A 125 -7.48 -20.68 -27.04
C HIS A 125 -6.55 -20.88 -28.25
N ARG A 126 -6.83 -21.86 -29.13
CA ARG A 126 -5.95 -22.21 -30.26
C ARG A 126 -6.57 -21.75 -31.57
N GLU A 127 -5.72 -21.35 -32.51
CA GLU A 127 -6.20 -20.85 -33.82
C GLU A 127 -6.68 -21.95 -34.77
N ASN A 128 -6.14 -23.17 -34.62
CA ASN A 128 -6.28 -24.26 -35.59
C ASN A 128 -7.02 -25.50 -35.08
N GLU A 129 -7.36 -25.54 -33.79
CA GLU A 129 -8.14 -26.60 -33.18
C GLU A 129 -8.98 -26.05 -32.03
N LEU A 130 -10.08 -26.74 -31.71
CA LEU A 130 -10.90 -26.35 -30.57
C LEU A 130 -10.28 -26.87 -29.27
N GLN A 131 -9.70 -25.94 -28.51
CA GLN A 131 -9.13 -26.16 -27.19
C GLN A 131 -9.46 -25.03 -26.22
N LEU A 132 -9.74 -25.38 -24.96
CA LEU A 132 -10.01 -24.41 -23.89
C LEU A 132 -8.93 -24.53 -22.82
N TRP A 133 -8.17 -23.44 -22.63
CA TRP A 133 -7.06 -23.33 -21.68
C TRP A 133 -7.42 -22.32 -20.61
N SER A 134 -7.25 -22.63 -19.33
CA SER A 134 -7.57 -21.70 -18.22
C SER A 134 -6.90 -20.32 -18.38
N ASP A 135 -5.74 -20.27 -19.02
CA ASP A 135 -4.96 -19.11 -19.45
C ASP A 135 -5.78 -18.07 -20.23
N SER A 136 -6.67 -18.55 -21.10
CA SER A 136 -7.50 -17.70 -21.98
C SER A 136 -8.30 -16.67 -21.21
N VAL A 137 -8.67 -16.99 -19.97
CA VAL A 137 -9.47 -16.13 -19.09
C VAL A 137 -8.75 -14.83 -18.75
N TYR A 138 -7.41 -14.82 -18.73
CA TYR A 138 -6.64 -13.59 -18.53
C TYR A 138 -6.47 -12.76 -19.82
N MET A 139 -6.66 -13.38 -20.98
CA MET A 139 -6.35 -12.75 -22.26
C MET A 139 -7.61 -12.24 -22.96
N VAL A 140 -8.53 -13.14 -23.33
CA VAL A 140 -9.67 -12.83 -24.20
C VAL A 140 -10.75 -12.04 -23.46
N PRO A 141 -11.27 -12.48 -22.30
CA PRO A 141 -12.33 -11.75 -21.61
C PRO A 141 -11.94 -10.31 -21.21
N PRO A 142 -10.75 -10.04 -20.63
CA PRO A 142 -10.35 -8.67 -20.31
C PRO A 142 -10.28 -7.76 -21.53
N PHE A 143 -9.79 -8.27 -22.67
CA PHE A 143 -9.79 -7.52 -23.93
C PHE A 143 -11.21 -7.16 -24.39
N LEU A 144 -12.12 -8.15 -24.42
CA LEU A 144 -13.51 -7.92 -24.82
C LEU A 144 -14.23 -6.93 -23.90
N ALA A 145 -14.03 -7.05 -22.58
CA ALA A 145 -14.61 -6.14 -21.60
C ALA A 145 -14.10 -4.71 -21.79
N TYR A 146 -12.78 -4.56 -21.98
CA TYR A 146 -12.17 -3.25 -22.15
C TYR A 146 -12.53 -2.59 -23.50
N TYR A 147 -12.61 -3.39 -24.57
CA TYR A 147 -13.12 -2.92 -25.87
C TYR A 147 -14.57 -2.44 -25.71
N GLY A 148 -15.40 -3.20 -24.99
CA GLY A 148 -16.78 -2.88 -24.72
C GLY A 148 -16.96 -1.52 -24.04
N ILE A 149 -16.16 -1.19 -23.03
CA ILE A 149 -16.27 0.13 -22.37
C ILE A 149 -15.84 1.29 -23.28
N ILE A 150 -14.75 1.13 -24.05
CA ILE A 150 -14.26 2.19 -24.95
C ILE A 150 -15.23 2.45 -26.08
N SER A 151 -15.91 1.40 -26.55
CA SER A 151 -16.92 1.49 -27.60
C SER A 151 -18.35 1.74 -27.08
N ASN A 152 -18.53 1.90 -25.76
CA ASN A 152 -19.83 2.01 -25.09
C ASN A 152 -20.81 0.89 -25.52
N ASN A 153 -20.32 -0.34 -25.58
CA ASN A 153 -21.01 -1.51 -26.08
C ASN A 153 -21.19 -2.58 -25.00
N GLN A 154 -22.35 -2.57 -24.34
CA GLN A 154 -22.70 -3.54 -23.29
C GLN A 154 -22.62 -5.00 -23.77
N THR A 155 -22.94 -5.28 -25.04
CA THR A 155 -22.91 -6.65 -25.58
C THR A 155 -21.52 -7.26 -25.52
N LEU A 156 -20.46 -6.46 -25.72
CA LEU A 156 -19.08 -6.93 -25.59
C LEU A 156 -18.68 -7.18 -24.13
N LEU A 157 -19.17 -6.39 -23.17
CA LEU A 157 -18.98 -6.69 -21.75
C LEU A 157 -19.71 -7.98 -21.35
N MET A 158 -20.92 -8.20 -21.89
CA MET A 158 -21.66 -9.43 -21.67
C MET A 158 -20.93 -10.63 -22.31
N GLU A 159 -20.37 -10.47 -23.50
CA GLU A 159 -19.58 -11.52 -24.15
C GLU A 159 -18.34 -11.87 -23.32
N ALA A 160 -17.62 -10.87 -22.76
CA ALA A 160 -16.51 -11.13 -21.85
C ALA A 160 -16.93 -11.99 -20.64
N TYR A 161 -18.05 -11.65 -20.00
CA TYR A 161 -18.62 -12.46 -18.92
C TYR A 161 -19.01 -13.87 -19.39
N ASN A 162 -19.67 -13.98 -20.55
CA ASN A 162 -20.10 -15.27 -21.11
C ASN A 162 -18.91 -16.19 -21.39
N GLN A 163 -17.81 -15.65 -21.93
CA GLN A 163 -16.60 -16.45 -22.17
C GLN A 163 -16.05 -17.02 -20.85
N ILE A 164 -16.02 -16.24 -19.76
CA ILE A 164 -15.63 -16.74 -18.43
C ILE A 164 -16.58 -17.84 -17.95
N LYS A 165 -17.89 -17.61 -18.07
CA LYS A 165 -18.92 -18.58 -17.66
C LYS A 165 -18.76 -19.91 -18.38
N LEU A 166 -18.61 -19.87 -19.71
CA LEU A 166 -18.43 -21.06 -20.53
C LEU A 166 -17.14 -21.79 -20.15
N TYR A 167 -16.01 -21.07 -20.04
CA TYR A 167 -14.75 -21.67 -19.59
C TYR A 167 -14.89 -22.34 -18.22
N ARG A 168 -15.61 -21.71 -17.28
CA ARG A 168 -15.91 -22.31 -15.98
C ARG A 168 -16.69 -23.62 -16.11
N ASP A 169 -17.69 -23.67 -16.98
CA ASP A 169 -18.52 -24.88 -17.19
C ASP A 169 -17.70 -26.08 -17.70
N TYR A 170 -16.65 -25.83 -18.50
CA TYR A 170 -15.74 -26.88 -19.00
C TYR A 170 -14.59 -27.21 -18.05
N LEU A 171 -13.98 -26.22 -17.40
CA LEU A 171 -12.71 -26.37 -16.68
C LEU A 171 -12.89 -26.63 -15.19
N ARG A 172 -13.99 -26.17 -14.58
CA ARG A 172 -14.21 -26.34 -13.14
C ARG A 172 -14.41 -27.81 -12.78
N ASP A 173 -13.58 -28.34 -11.90
CA ASP A 173 -13.69 -29.70 -11.41
C ASP A 173 -14.34 -29.75 -10.02
N SER A 174 -15.62 -30.12 -9.96
CA SER A 174 -16.35 -30.27 -8.70
C SER A 174 -15.79 -31.38 -7.79
N ASN A 175 -14.99 -32.31 -8.32
CA ASN A 175 -14.35 -33.36 -7.53
C ASN A 175 -13.03 -32.91 -6.89
N ALA A 176 -12.49 -31.77 -7.32
CA ALA A 176 -11.24 -31.19 -6.84
C ALA A 176 -11.50 -29.84 -6.17
N GLN A 177 -12.55 -29.75 -5.35
CA GLN A 177 -12.95 -28.52 -4.65
C GLN A 177 -13.09 -27.31 -5.60
N ASN A 178 -13.60 -27.55 -6.80
CA ASN A 178 -13.78 -26.55 -7.86
C ASN A 178 -12.50 -25.93 -8.40
N ARG A 179 -11.32 -26.51 -8.15
CA ARG A 179 -10.11 -26.15 -8.90
C ARG A 179 -10.34 -26.34 -10.39
N TRP A 180 -9.69 -25.52 -11.20
CA TRP A 180 -9.82 -25.57 -12.65
C TRP A 180 -8.78 -26.50 -13.24
N LYS A 181 -9.22 -27.34 -14.17
CA LYS A 181 -8.35 -28.06 -15.10
C LYS A 181 -7.60 -27.08 -15.99
N HIS A 182 -6.44 -27.49 -16.50
CA HIS A 182 -5.62 -26.64 -17.33
C HIS A 182 -6.13 -26.59 -18.78
N VAL A 183 -6.09 -27.70 -19.51
CA VAL A 183 -6.43 -27.79 -20.94
C VAL A 183 -7.42 -28.92 -21.20
N VAL A 184 -8.56 -28.57 -21.81
CA VAL A 184 -9.58 -29.53 -22.23
C VAL A 184 -9.94 -29.36 -23.70
N LEU A 185 -10.54 -30.42 -24.27
CA LEU A 185 -10.86 -30.56 -25.70
C LEU A 185 -9.60 -30.61 -26.57
N GLY A 186 -9.79 -30.89 -27.86
CA GLY A 186 -8.71 -30.94 -28.85
C GLY A 186 -7.65 -32.01 -28.56
N SER A 187 -6.44 -31.79 -29.07
CA SER A 187 -5.30 -32.69 -28.89
C SER A 187 -4.29 -32.17 -27.86
N GLY A 188 -3.69 -33.04 -27.05
CA GLY A 188 -2.73 -32.61 -26.03
C GLY A 188 -3.38 -31.96 -24.79
N THR A 189 -4.50 -32.52 -24.34
CA THR A 189 -5.18 -32.12 -23.10
C THR A 189 -4.31 -32.29 -21.86
N ASP A 190 -4.52 -31.42 -20.89
CA ASP A 190 -3.97 -31.50 -19.54
C ASP A 190 -5.11 -31.27 -18.54
N GLU A 191 -5.71 -32.35 -18.06
CA GLU A 191 -6.80 -32.27 -17.09
C GLU A 191 -6.31 -32.04 -15.64
N GLY A 192 -5.01 -31.86 -15.43
CA GLY A 192 -4.45 -31.51 -14.13
C GLY A 192 -4.82 -30.09 -13.69
N HIS A 193 -4.82 -29.87 -12.38
CA HIS A 193 -5.13 -28.57 -11.76
C HIS A 193 -3.90 -27.67 -11.68
N TRP A 194 -3.33 -27.32 -12.84
CA TRP A 194 -2.10 -26.53 -12.92
C TRP A 194 -2.23 -25.21 -12.14
N THR A 195 -1.28 -24.94 -11.24
CA THR A 195 -1.33 -23.81 -10.30
C THR A 195 -1.34 -22.47 -11.02
N THR A 196 -0.42 -22.27 -11.97
CA THR A 196 -0.37 -21.02 -12.74
C THR A 196 -1.65 -20.81 -13.57
N GLY A 197 -2.23 -21.87 -14.15
CA GLY A 197 -3.52 -21.82 -14.86
C GLY A 197 -4.69 -21.34 -13.99
N ASN A 198 -4.77 -21.80 -12.74
CA ASN A 198 -5.76 -21.30 -11.79
C ASN A 198 -5.49 -19.82 -11.41
N GLY A 199 -4.23 -19.43 -11.30
CA GLY A 199 -3.82 -18.03 -11.13
C GLY A 199 -4.28 -17.14 -12.29
N TRP A 200 -4.08 -17.58 -13.53
CA TRP A 200 -4.55 -16.88 -14.74
C TRP A 200 -6.07 -16.70 -14.72
N ALA A 201 -6.81 -17.75 -14.41
CA ALA A 201 -8.27 -17.70 -14.34
C ALA A 201 -8.75 -16.67 -13.30
N ALA A 202 -8.26 -16.75 -12.06
CA ALA A 202 -8.63 -15.80 -11.01
C ALA A 202 -8.26 -14.35 -11.36
N ALA A 203 -7.06 -14.14 -11.91
CA ALA A 203 -6.59 -12.79 -12.24
C ALA A 203 -7.35 -12.20 -13.44
N GLY A 204 -7.70 -13.01 -14.44
CA GLY A 204 -8.53 -12.60 -15.57
C GLY A 204 -9.95 -12.23 -15.17
N MET A 205 -10.58 -13.04 -14.31
CA MET A 205 -11.89 -12.73 -13.73
C MET A 205 -11.88 -11.42 -12.95
N LEU A 206 -10.86 -11.20 -12.11
CA LEU A 206 -10.69 -9.95 -11.36
C LEU A 206 -10.61 -8.74 -12.28
N ARG A 207 -9.91 -8.83 -13.42
CA ARG A 207 -9.82 -7.74 -14.40
C ARG A 207 -11.16 -7.44 -15.05
N VAL A 208 -11.91 -8.46 -15.46
CA VAL A 208 -13.26 -8.28 -16.02
C VAL A 208 -14.20 -7.69 -14.97
N LEU A 209 -14.16 -8.19 -13.73
CA LEU A 209 -14.95 -7.67 -12.62
C LEU A 209 -14.62 -6.20 -12.32
N ALA A 210 -13.34 -5.83 -12.27
CA ALA A 210 -12.90 -4.46 -12.09
C ALA A 210 -13.42 -3.55 -13.21
N THR A 211 -13.30 -4.02 -14.46
CA THR A 211 -13.80 -3.32 -15.64
C THR A 211 -15.30 -3.10 -15.58
N LEU A 212 -16.09 -4.12 -15.20
CA LEU A 212 -17.53 -4.02 -15.05
C LEU A 212 -17.94 -3.01 -13.98
N ARG A 213 -17.31 -3.09 -12.79
CA ARG A 213 -17.62 -2.22 -11.63
C ARG A 213 -17.38 -0.75 -11.91
N ASN A 214 -16.33 -0.46 -12.68
CA ASN A 214 -15.94 0.89 -13.03
C ASN A 214 -16.53 1.35 -14.37
N SER A 215 -17.42 0.57 -14.99
CA SER A 215 -18.06 0.91 -16.26
C SER A 215 -19.38 1.67 -16.09
N PRO A 216 -19.85 2.40 -17.12
CA PRO A 216 -21.20 2.95 -17.16
C PRO A 216 -22.32 1.91 -17.02
N PHE A 217 -22.02 0.62 -17.24
CA PHE A 217 -22.96 -0.48 -17.16
C PHE A 217 -22.97 -1.20 -15.81
N ALA A 218 -22.21 -0.71 -14.82
CA ALA A 218 -22.07 -1.35 -13.51
C ALA A 218 -23.41 -1.64 -12.82
N GLN A 219 -24.40 -0.74 -12.93
CA GLN A 219 -25.70 -0.95 -12.26
C GLN A 219 -26.55 -2.04 -12.92
N ILE A 220 -26.45 -2.21 -14.24
CA ILE A 220 -27.25 -3.19 -14.99
C ILE A 220 -26.58 -4.56 -15.05
N MET A 221 -25.27 -4.63 -14.83
CA MET A 221 -24.49 -5.88 -14.81
C MET A 221 -24.15 -6.34 -13.39
N LYS A 222 -25.02 -6.08 -12.41
CA LYS A 222 -24.80 -6.47 -11.01
C LYS A 222 -24.76 -7.98 -10.79
N ASP A 223 -25.63 -8.71 -11.48
CA ASP A 223 -25.68 -10.17 -11.36
C ASP A 223 -24.37 -10.79 -11.87
N GLN A 224 -23.86 -10.31 -13.00
CA GLN A 224 -22.57 -10.73 -13.53
C GLN A 224 -21.40 -10.38 -12.60
N GLN A 225 -21.47 -9.25 -11.89
CA GLN A 225 -20.47 -8.91 -10.87
C GLN A 225 -20.53 -9.86 -9.66
N GLY A 226 -21.74 -10.25 -9.24
CA GLY A 226 -21.95 -11.23 -8.19
C GLY A 226 -21.36 -12.59 -8.56
N ASP A 227 -21.71 -13.10 -9.74
CA ASP A 227 -21.19 -14.36 -10.27
C ASP A 227 -19.66 -14.36 -10.31
N LEU A 228 -19.03 -13.33 -10.88
CA LEU A 228 -17.56 -13.24 -10.96
C LEU A 228 -16.93 -13.20 -9.56
N THR A 229 -17.53 -12.47 -8.61
CA THR A 229 -17.06 -12.42 -7.22
C THR A 229 -17.07 -13.81 -6.58
N GLU A 230 -18.14 -14.57 -6.78
CA GLU A 230 -18.28 -15.94 -6.28
C GLU A 230 -17.28 -16.91 -6.95
N TRP A 231 -17.06 -16.79 -8.26
CA TRP A 231 -16.15 -17.68 -8.99
C TRP A 231 -14.67 -17.41 -8.67
N ILE A 232 -14.31 -16.16 -8.36
CA ILE A 232 -12.98 -15.82 -7.86
C ILE A 232 -12.75 -16.46 -6.47
N GLU A 233 -13.74 -16.36 -5.57
CA GLU A 233 -13.68 -16.98 -4.25
C GLU A 233 -13.63 -18.51 -4.35
N GLU A 234 -14.34 -19.10 -5.31
CA GLU A 234 -14.31 -20.54 -5.60
C GLU A 234 -12.89 -21.03 -5.95
N ILE A 235 -12.16 -20.31 -6.81
CA ILE A 235 -10.76 -20.64 -7.16
C ILE A 235 -9.85 -20.46 -5.94
N HIS A 236 -10.01 -19.36 -5.18
CA HIS A 236 -9.22 -19.14 -3.97
C HIS A 236 -9.43 -20.26 -2.96
N ASP A 237 -10.67 -20.59 -2.62
CA ASP A 237 -10.99 -21.68 -1.69
C ASP A 237 -10.43 -23.02 -2.18
N GLY A 238 -10.58 -23.33 -3.47
CA GLY A 238 -10.08 -24.56 -4.07
C GLY A 238 -8.55 -24.68 -4.03
N MET A 239 -7.82 -23.60 -4.31
CA MET A 239 -6.35 -23.60 -4.31
C MET A 239 -5.79 -23.55 -2.89
N TYR A 240 -6.29 -22.67 -2.01
CA TYR A 240 -5.77 -22.56 -0.64
C TYR A 240 -6.06 -23.79 0.22
N ALA A 241 -7.03 -24.62 -0.15
CA ALA A 241 -7.24 -25.93 0.48
C ALA A 241 -6.08 -26.93 0.26
N VAL A 242 -5.28 -26.75 -0.79
CA VAL A 242 -4.16 -27.62 -1.17
C VAL A 242 -2.80 -26.90 -1.08
N LEU A 243 -2.72 -25.78 -0.37
CA LEU A 243 -1.47 -25.09 -0.11
C LEU A 243 -0.55 -25.94 0.78
N ASP A 244 0.70 -26.15 0.37
CA ASP A 244 1.71 -26.69 1.26
C ASP A 244 2.07 -25.61 2.29
N THR A 245 1.50 -25.73 3.48
CA THR A 245 1.72 -24.77 4.59
C THR A 245 3.11 -24.83 5.20
N THR A 246 3.92 -25.84 4.88
CA THR A 246 5.32 -25.92 5.30
C THR A 246 6.19 -25.09 4.37
N ALA A 247 6.02 -25.28 3.06
CA ALA A 247 6.72 -24.49 2.05
C ALA A 247 6.13 -23.08 1.86
N ASN A 248 4.86 -22.88 2.23
CA ASN A 248 4.03 -21.73 1.87
C ASN A 248 3.99 -21.48 0.35
N LEU A 249 3.98 -22.55 -0.44
CA LEU A 249 3.92 -22.52 -1.90
C LEU A 249 3.06 -23.68 -2.40
N TRP A 250 2.53 -23.55 -3.62
CA TRP A 250 1.99 -24.70 -4.34
C TRP A 250 3.07 -25.31 -5.22
N THR A 251 2.93 -26.59 -5.55
CA THR A 251 3.64 -27.19 -6.68
C THR A 251 2.94 -26.85 -8.00
N ASN A 252 3.58 -27.09 -9.15
CA ASN A 252 2.96 -26.87 -10.45
C ASN A 252 1.67 -27.69 -10.60
N TYR A 253 1.59 -28.90 -10.02
CA TYR A 253 0.34 -29.62 -9.80
C TYR A 253 0.16 -29.92 -8.30
N PRO A 254 -0.73 -29.21 -7.59
CA PRO A 254 -0.85 -29.29 -6.14
C PRO A 254 -1.54 -30.59 -5.67
N ASP A 255 -2.23 -31.26 -6.57
CA ASP A 255 -2.87 -32.56 -6.33
C ASP A 255 -1.90 -33.75 -6.49
N VAL A 256 -0.65 -33.48 -6.89
CA VAL A 256 0.43 -34.46 -7.01
C VAL A 256 1.42 -34.26 -5.87
N ALA A 257 1.95 -35.36 -5.32
CA ALA A 257 2.95 -35.26 -4.24
C ALA A 257 4.18 -34.46 -4.69
N ALA A 258 4.70 -33.59 -3.82
CA ALA A 258 5.74 -32.63 -4.16
C ALA A 258 7.07 -33.25 -4.62
N ASP A 259 7.33 -34.49 -4.23
CA ASP A 259 8.51 -35.27 -4.62
C ASP A 259 8.30 -36.13 -5.88
N SER A 260 7.13 -36.06 -6.51
CA SER A 260 6.83 -36.82 -7.72
C SER A 260 7.66 -36.34 -8.91
N PRO A 261 8.15 -37.24 -9.79
CA PRO A 261 8.91 -36.83 -10.97
C PRO A 261 8.14 -35.83 -11.84
N GLY A 262 8.77 -34.68 -12.12
CA GLY A 262 8.19 -33.61 -12.93
C GLY A 262 7.30 -32.63 -12.16
N ASN A 263 7.06 -32.85 -10.87
CA ASN A 263 6.41 -31.88 -9.99
C ASN A 263 7.48 -31.02 -9.30
N PHE A 264 7.24 -29.72 -9.16
CA PHE A 264 8.15 -28.76 -8.55
C PHE A 264 7.36 -27.63 -7.90
N TYR A 265 7.93 -26.92 -6.91
CA TYR A 265 7.28 -25.73 -6.35
C TYR A 265 7.12 -24.65 -7.42
N ASP A 266 5.92 -24.13 -7.64
CA ASP A 266 5.65 -23.13 -8.66
C ASP A 266 5.52 -21.74 -8.02
N THR A 267 6.62 -21.00 -8.04
CA THR A 267 6.62 -19.62 -7.51
C THR A 267 5.84 -18.65 -8.38
N SER A 268 5.68 -18.93 -9.68
CA SER A 268 4.91 -18.12 -10.63
C SER A 268 3.43 -18.13 -10.27
N GLY A 269 2.84 -19.33 -10.21
CA GLY A 269 1.45 -19.52 -9.86
C GLY A 269 1.16 -19.08 -8.43
N SER A 270 2.10 -19.33 -7.51
CA SER A 270 2.00 -18.86 -6.12
C SER A 270 1.98 -17.33 -6.03
N ALA A 271 2.84 -16.64 -6.79
CA ALA A 271 2.88 -15.18 -6.82
C ALA A 271 1.57 -14.60 -7.36
N LEU A 272 1.08 -15.12 -8.50
CA LEU A 272 -0.14 -14.64 -9.14
C LEU A 272 -1.38 -14.89 -8.25
N LEU A 273 -1.54 -16.10 -7.70
CA LEU A 273 -2.66 -16.40 -6.79
C LEU A 273 -2.65 -15.51 -5.55
N ALA A 274 -1.49 -15.32 -4.91
CA ALA A 274 -1.40 -14.39 -3.79
C ALA A 274 -1.76 -12.94 -4.19
N ALA A 275 -1.36 -12.50 -5.39
CA ALA A 275 -1.72 -11.18 -5.92
C ALA A 275 -3.24 -11.04 -6.04
N THR A 276 -3.92 -12.07 -6.56
CA THR A 276 -5.39 -12.07 -6.70
C THR A 276 -6.11 -12.00 -5.37
N VAL A 277 -5.57 -12.60 -4.30
CA VAL A 277 -6.15 -12.48 -2.95
C VAL A 277 -6.04 -11.05 -2.42
N PHE A 278 -4.90 -10.38 -2.60
CA PHE A 278 -4.77 -8.97 -2.20
C PHE A 278 -5.71 -8.06 -3.00
N ARG A 279 -5.87 -8.31 -4.32
CA ARG A 279 -6.85 -7.61 -5.14
C ARG A 279 -8.29 -7.84 -4.66
N ALA A 280 -8.65 -9.09 -4.35
CA ALA A 280 -9.96 -9.42 -3.79
C ALA A 280 -10.19 -8.77 -2.42
N ALA A 281 -9.17 -8.66 -1.57
CA ALA A 281 -9.26 -7.96 -0.30
C ALA A 281 -9.60 -6.48 -0.47
N VAL A 282 -8.90 -5.78 -1.38
CA VAL A 282 -9.14 -4.36 -1.68
C VAL A 282 -10.50 -4.15 -2.35
N MET A 283 -10.79 -4.92 -3.40
CA MET A 283 -11.95 -4.69 -4.24
C MET A 283 -13.24 -5.25 -3.63
N LEU A 284 -13.17 -6.47 -3.08
CA LEU A 284 -14.33 -7.30 -2.73
C LEU A 284 -14.53 -7.40 -1.21
N ASN A 285 -13.61 -6.86 -0.41
CA ASN A 285 -13.57 -7.07 1.04
C ASN A 285 -13.52 -8.56 1.44
N GLN A 286 -12.88 -9.39 0.60
CA GLN A 286 -12.66 -10.81 0.87
C GLN A 286 -11.31 -10.99 1.57
N PHE A 287 -11.33 -11.40 2.83
CA PHE A 287 -10.14 -11.43 3.69
C PHE A 287 -9.66 -12.84 4.06
N THR A 288 -10.44 -13.87 3.70
CA THR A 288 -10.25 -15.26 4.17
C THR A 288 -8.82 -15.76 3.99
N HIS A 289 -8.23 -15.54 2.81
CA HIS A 289 -6.92 -16.08 2.46
C HIS A 289 -5.77 -15.07 2.58
N VAL A 290 -6.05 -13.83 3.02
CA VAL A 290 -5.05 -12.75 3.12
C VAL A 290 -3.83 -13.17 3.95
N PRO A 291 -3.98 -13.85 5.11
CA PRO A 291 -2.82 -14.24 5.90
C PRO A 291 -1.93 -15.31 5.25
N ALA A 292 -2.48 -16.21 4.42
CA ALA A 292 -1.65 -17.12 3.63
C ALA A 292 -1.02 -16.43 2.42
N ALA A 293 -1.74 -15.53 1.74
CA ALA A 293 -1.17 -14.69 0.69
C ALA A 293 0.05 -13.89 1.19
N GLU A 294 -0.03 -13.35 2.42
CA GLU A 294 1.10 -12.66 3.05
C GLU A 294 2.26 -13.61 3.39
N LYS A 295 2.00 -14.84 3.83
CA LYS A 295 3.05 -15.85 4.04
C LYS A 295 3.74 -16.25 2.74
N ILE A 296 2.98 -16.42 1.65
CA ILE A 296 3.52 -16.68 0.31
C ILE A 296 4.43 -15.51 -0.10
N ARG A 297 3.95 -14.26 0.00
CA ARG A 297 4.74 -13.06 -0.31
C ARG A 297 6.02 -12.99 0.52
N GLN A 298 5.94 -13.26 1.82
CA GLN A 298 7.12 -13.29 2.69
C GLN A 298 8.08 -14.41 2.29
N THR A 299 7.58 -15.58 1.92
CA THR A 299 8.40 -16.70 1.46
C THR A 299 9.17 -16.34 0.19
N LEU A 300 8.52 -15.71 -0.79
CA LEU A 300 9.14 -15.32 -2.04
C LEU A 300 10.17 -14.18 -1.90
N PHE A 301 9.92 -13.21 -1.01
CA PHE A 301 10.68 -11.95 -0.94
C PHE A 301 11.38 -11.67 0.40
N SER A 302 11.63 -12.67 1.24
CA SER A 302 12.44 -12.53 2.46
C SER A 302 13.77 -13.27 2.35
N PRO A 303 14.87 -12.72 2.91
CA PRO A 303 16.14 -13.42 2.95
C PRO A 303 16.10 -14.73 3.77
N SER A 304 16.75 -15.78 3.27
CA SER A 304 17.02 -17.05 3.93
C SER A 304 17.77 -16.79 5.24
N GLY A 305 17.13 -17.05 6.38
CA GLY A 305 17.73 -16.91 7.72
C GLY A 305 17.23 -15.74 8.57
N GLY A 306 16.25 -14.97 8.10
CA GLY A 306 15.75 -13.81 8.83
C GLY A 306 16.74 -12.63 8.79
N PRO A 307 16.44 -11.50 9.48
CA PRO A 307 17.34 -10.36 9.51
C PRO A 307 18.71 -10.77 10.09
N PRO A 308 19.84 -10.24 9.58
CA PRO A 308 21.16 -10.63 10.04
C PRO A 308 21.25 -10.38 11.55
N SER A 309 21.64 -11.43 12.29
CA SER A 309 21.88 -11.32 13.72
C SER A 309 23.00 -10.32 13.96
N SER A 310 22.75 -9.35 14.84
CA SER A 310 23.76 -8.43 15.35
C SER A 310 24.80 -9.20 16.15
N THR A 311 25.80 -9.75 15.48
CA THR A 311 26.99 -10.29 16.13
C THR A 311 28.19 -9.60 15.53
N THR A 312 28.54 -8.48 16.15
CA THR A 312 29.74 -7.70 15.86
C THR A 312 30.97 -8.53 16.25
N THR A 313 31.67 -9.08 15.26
CA THR A 313 33.09 -9.41 15.42
C THR A 313 33.92 -8.32 14.77
N SER A 314 34.51 -7.48 15.62
CA SER A 314 35.50 -6.48 15.23
C SER A 314 36.74 -7.16 14.67
N SER A 315 36.99 -6.99 13.37
CA SER A 315 38.32 -7.14 12.80
C SER A 315 38.68 -5.86 12.04
N THR A 316 39.66 -5.16 12.61
CA THR A 316 40.29 -3.97 12.07
C THR A 316 41.14 -4.40 10.87
N SER A 317 40.82 -3.94 9.67
CA SER A 317 41.76 -3.97 8.54
C SER A 317 41.61 -2.72 7.69
N THR A 318 42.76 -2.12 7.42
CA THR A 318 42.98 -0.80 6.85
C THR A 318 42.79 -0.79 5.33
N THR A 319 42.37 0.38 4.85
CA THR A 319 42.03 0.80 3.48
C THR A 319 42.98 0.35 2.37
N THR A 320 42.42 -0.06 1.21
CA THR A 320 42.88 0.38 -0.13
C THR A 320 41.68 0.51 -1.07
N LEU A 321 41.58 1.66 -1.77
CA LEU A 321 40.65 1.85 -2.89
C LEU A 321 41.06 0.93 -4.04
N ALA A 322 40.16 0.05 -4.48
CA ALA A 322 40.26 -0.65 -5.75
C ALA A 322 39.04 -0.35 -6.63
N THR A 323 39.30 -0.11 -7.90
CA THR A 323 38.38 0.11 -9.03
C THR A 323 37.26 -0.93 -9.13
N PRO A 324 36.06 -0.57 -9.65
CA PRO A 324 34.92 -1.47 -9.68
C PRO A 324 35.10 -2.51 -10.79
N THR A 325 35.28 -3.76 -10.41
CA THR A 325 35.14 -4.91 -11.30
C THR A 325 34.17 -5.91 -10.66
N SER A 326 33.12 -6.24 -11.42
CA SER A 326 31.93 -7.08 -11.14
C SER A 326 30.76 -6.42 -10.37
N PRO A 327 29.50 -6.61 -10.82
CA PRO A 327 28.33 -6.13 -10.12
C PRO A 327 28.21 -6.86 -8.78
N ALA A 328 28.00 -6.12 -7.69
CA ALA A 328 27.54 -6.72 -6.45
C ALA A 328 26.21 -7.44 -6.71
N THR A 329 26.10 -8.70 -6.31
CA THR A 329 24.85 -9.46 -6.41
C THR A 329 23.78 -8.74 -5.57
N ALA A 330 22.62 -8.45 -6.17
CA ALA A 330 21.59 -7.63 -5.54
C ALA A 330 20.78 -8.40 -4.47
N PHE A 331 20.73 -9.74 -4.58
CA PHE A 331 19.93 -10.61 -3.72
C PHE A 331 20.74 -11.77 -3.10
N PRO A 332 21.87 -11.51 -2.41
CA PRO A 332 22.57 -12.57 -1.70
C PRO A 332 21.67 -13.02 -0.55
N ASN A 333 21.37 -14.32 -0.49
CA ASN A 333 20.53 -14.97 0.52
C ASN A 333 19.01 -14.86 0.32
N TYR A 334 18.48 -14.80 -0.91
CA TYR A 334 17.05 -15.04 -1.14
C TYR A 334 16.83 -16.47 -1.61
N SER A 335 15.90 -17.20 -0.99
CA SER A 335 15.64 -18.60 -1.34
C SER A 335 14.96 -18.76 -2.70
N HIS A 336 14.22 -17.74 -3.14
CA HIS A 336 13.38 -17.78 -4.34
C HIS A 336 13.70 -16.69 -5.35
N LEU A 337 14.84 -16.01 -5.19
CA LEU A 337 15.38 -15.09 -6.19
C LEU A 337 16.81 -15.51 -6.53
N THR A 338 17.10 -15.59 -7.83
CA THR A 338 18.49 -15.72 -8.30
C THR A 338 19.29 -14.46 -7.93
N SER A 339 20.61 -14.53 -8.07
CA SER A 339 21.49 -13.37 -7.83
C SER A 339 21.18 -12.17 -8.73
N GLU A 340 20.55 -12.42 -9.88
CA GLU A 340 20.12 -11.41 -10.85
C GLU A 340 18.69 -10.91 -10.60
N GLY A 341 17.98 -11.49 -9.63
CA GLY A 341 16.63 -11.08 -9.25
C GLY A 341 15.50 -11.87 -9.90
N TRP A 342 15.80 -12.92 -10.69
CA TRP A 342 14.77 -13.80 -11.25
C TRP A 342 14.11 -14.67 -10.19
N LEU A 343 12.78 -14.75 -10.22
CA LEU A 343 12.00 -15.68 -9.42
C LEU A 343 12.36 -17.13 -9.77
N ASN A 344 12.46 -17.99 -8.74
CA ASN A 344 12.87 -19.39 -8.91
C ASN A 344 12.37 -20.29 -7.75
N PRO A 345 11.97 -21.55 -7.99
CA PRO A 345 11.74 -22.18 -9.29
C PRO A 345 10.45 -21.70 -9.96
N VAL A 346 10.47 -21.56 -11.29
CA VAL A 346 9.36 -21.03 -12.11
C VAL A 346 8.93 -22.05 -13.15
N VAL A 347 7.74 -21.88 -13.71
CA VAL A 347 7.33 -22.67 -14.87
C VAL A 347 8.15 -22.25 -16.09
N ASN A 348 8.54 -23.21 -16.93
CA ASN A 348 9.14 -22.92 -18.22
C ASN A 348 8.07 -22.32 -19.16
N PRO A 349 8.22 -21.07 -19.61
CA PRO A 349 7.21 -20.39 -20.43
C PRO A 349 7.03 -21.04 -21.81
N TYR A 350 7.96 -21.89 -22.26
CA TYR A 350 7.84 -22.64 -23.52
C TYR A 350 7.30 -24.07 -23.32
N SER A 351 7.18 -24.53 -22.07
CA SER A 351 6.77 -25.90 -21.75
C SER A 351 6.28 -26.01 -20.31
N PHE A 352 5.00 -25.72 -20.09
CA PHE A 352 4.39 -25.67 -18.76
C PHE A 352 4.59 -26.89 -17.83
N PRO A 353 4.78 -28.15 -18.30
CA PRO A 353 5.05 -29.27 -17.41
C PRO A 353 6.46 -29.29 -16.83
N HIS A 354 7.34 -28.38 -17.26
CA HIS A 354 8.76 -28.39 -16.92
C HIS A 354 9.15 -27.14 -16.14
N GLU A 355 10.08 -27.32 -15.21
CA GLU A 355 10.70 -26.22 -14.48
C GLU A 355 11.56 -25.37 -15.43
N GLY A 356 11.42 -24.05 -15.32
CA GLY A 356 12.19 -23.05 -16.03
C GLY A 356 13.25 -22.42 -15.13
N SER A 357 14.29 -21.86 -15.74
CA SER A 357 15.32 -21.09 -15.03
C SER A 357 15.10 -19.57 -15.09
N MET A 358 14.30 -19.11 -16.07
CA MET A 358 13.92 -17.72 -16.28
C MET A 358 12.54 -17.68 -16.92
N SER A 359 11.65 -16.86 -16.38
CA SER A 359 10.29 -16.68 -16.91
C SER A 359 9.89 -15.20 -16.83
N PRO A 360 9.81 -14.50 -17.98
CA PRO A 360 9.38 -13.09 -18.03
C PRO A 360 7.99 -12.84 -17.42
N GLU A 361 7.05 -13.77 -17.60
CA GLU A 361 5.72 -13.67 -16.99
C GLU A 361 5.76 -13.84 -15.47
N SER A 362 6.64 -14.71 -14.94
CA SER A 362 6.80 -14.88 -13.50
C SER A 362 7.33 -13.61 -12.83
N GLU A 363 8.21 -12.86 -13.51
CA GLU A 363 8.62 -11.51 -13.06
C GLU A 363 7.45 -10.54 -13.04
N ALA A 364 6.59 -10.58 -14.08
CA ALA A 364 5.39 -9.77 -14.11
C ALA A 364 4.46 -10.12 -12.93
N PHE A 365 4.30 -11.39 -12.58
CA PHE A 365 3.49 -11.83 -11.44
C PHE A 365 4.09 -11.42 -10.09
N ALA A 366 5.41 -11.50 -9.93
CA ALA A 366 6.10 -11.01 -8.74
C ALA A 366 5.83 -9.52 -8.51
N ILE A 367 5.88 -8.71 -9.57
CA ILE A 367 5.59 -7.27 -9.51
C ILE A 367 4.09 -7.01 -9.31
N GLN A 368 3.20 -7.80 -9.92
CA GLN A 368 1.76 -7.72 -9.68
C GLN A 368 1.40 -8.06 -8.23
N LEU A 369 2.04 -9.07 -7.64
CA LEU A 369 1.94 -9.39 -6.22
C LEU A 369 2.40 -8.22 -5.35
N HIS A 370 3.55 -7.63 -5.65
CA HIS A 370 4.01 -6.44 -4.94
C HIS A 370 3.01 -5.28 -5.05
N SER A 371 2.48 -5.02 -6.26
CA SER A 371 1.54 -3.93 -6.52
C SER A 371 0.20 -4.15 -5.80
N ALA A 372 -0.35 -5.36 -5.85
CA ALA A 372 -1.58 -5.73 -5.15
C ALA A 372 -1.41 -5.66 -3.63
N TRP A 373 -0.28 -6.15 -3.10
CA TRP A 373 0.05 -6.04 -1.69
C TRP A 373 0.21 -4.58 -1.24
N ARG A 374 0.92 -3.75 -2.02
CA ARG A 374 1.09 -2.31 -1.78
C ARG A 374 -0.27 -1.64 -1.66
N ASP A 375 -1.18 -1.93 -2.60
CA ASP A 375 -2.51 -1.32 -2.63
C ASP A 375 -3.37 -1.82 -1.45
N TRP A 376 -3.26 -3.10 -1.06
CA TRP A 376 -3.89 -3.65 0.14
C TRP A 376 -3.37 -3.04 1.44
N VAL A 377 -2.06 -2.80 1.54
CA VAL A 377 -1.45 -2.09 2.67
C VAL A 377 -1.94 -0.64 2.72
N ALA A 378 -2.04 0.03 1.57
CA ALA A 378 -2.60 1.38 1.48
C ALA A 378 -4.09 1.42 1.87
N ASP A 379 -4.84 0.34 1.63
CA ASP A 379 -6.22 0.12 2.09
C ASP A 379 -6.32 -0.31 3.58
N GLY A 380 -5.25 -0.12 4.36
CA GLY A 380 -5.23 -0.35 5.80
C GLY A 380 -4.98 -1.80 6.22
N ALA A 381 -4.45 -2.65 5.33
CA ALA A 381 -4.06 -4.02 5.62
C ALA A 381 -5.17 -4.88 6.26
N ARG A 382 -6.42 -4.65 5.84
CA ARG A 382 -7.60 -5.32 6.40
C ARG A 382 -7.51 -6.83 6.18
N GLY A 383 -7.82 -7.61 7.21
CA GLY A 383 -7.72 -9.08 7.14
C GLY A 383 -6.38 -9.67 7.59
N ALA A 384 -5.36 -8.85 7.90
CA ALA A 384 -4.04 -9.34 8.33
C ALA A 384 -4.05 -10.25 9.58
N ASN A 385 -5.06 -10.12 10.44
CA ASN A 385 -5.20 -10.90 11.69
C ASN A 385 -6.12 -12.13 11.55
N GLY A 386 -6.51 -12.53 10.32
CA GLY A 386 -7.43 -13.64 10.07
C GLY A 386 -6.80 -15.02 10.20
N GLY A 387 -6.74 -15.59 11.40
CA GLY A 387 -6.38 -17.01 11.56
C GLY A 387 -7.38 -17.92 10.83
N TYR A 388 -6.88 -18.85 10.00
CA TYR A 388 -7.67 -19.91 9.35
C TYR A 388 -8.65 -20.59 10.31
N THR A 389 -9.94 -20.58 9.98
CA THR A 389 -10.89 -21.61 10.44
C THR A 389 -12.10 -21.65 9.50
N SER A 390 -12.18 -22.68 8.65
CA SER A 390 -13.40 -23.03 7.94
C SER A 390 -14.37 -23.73 8.89
N LEU A 391 -15.55 -23.13 9.17
CA LEU A 391 -16.84 -23.82 9.40
C LEU A 391 -17.93 -22.78 9.79
N ARG A 392 -19.01 -22.69 9.00
CA ARG A 392 -20.27 -22.07 9.41
C ARG A 392 -20.94 -22.95 10.48
N LEU A 393 -21.14 -22.43 11.69
CA LEU A 393 -22.46 -22.21 12.34
C LEU A 393 -22.31 -21.64 13.77
N HIS A 394 -23.02 -20.52 14.00
CA HIS A 394 -23.59 -19.99 15.26
C HIS A 394 -22.70 -19.67 16.49
N GLY A 395 -22.71 -18.38 16.85
CA GLY A 395 -22.83 -17.96 18.26
C GLY A 395 -21.63 -17.29 18.92
N VAL A 396 -21.74 -15.96 19.09
CA VAL A 396 -21.30 -15.14 20.25
C VAL A 396 -19.84 -15.26 20.76
N GLY A 397 -19.06 -14.19 20.54
CA GLY A 397 -18.37 -13.47 21.64
C GLY A 397 -16.92 -13.82 22.04
N ARG A 398 -16.00 -12.91 21.65
CA ARG A 398 -14.83 -12.35 22.39
C ARG A 398 -13.48 -13.13 22.49
N THR A 399 -12.45 -12.52 21.86
CA THR A 399 -11.11 -12.07 22.39
C THR A 399 -10.92 -12.16 23.92
N VAL A 400 -9.77 -12.38 24.58
CA VAL A 400 -8.28 -12.38 24.36
C VAL A 400 -7.71 -12.93 25.71
N ALA A 401 -6.63 -13.72 25.83
CA ALA A 401 -5.26 -13.27 26.15
C ALA A 401 -4.44 -14.45 26.70
N LEU A 402 -3.14 -14.50 26.38
CA LEU A 402 -2.16 -15.14 27.25
C LEU A 402 -1.53 -14.04 28.13
N SER A 403 -1.98 -13.97 29.38
CA SER A 403 -1.27 -13.35 30.49
C SER A 403 -0.88 -14.47 31.45
N VAL A 404 0.35 -14.44 31.94
CA VAL A 404 0.89 -15.41 32.88
C VAL A 404 0.12 -15.38 34.20
N ALA A 405 -0.63 -16.44 34.52
CA ALA A 405 -0.64 -17.13 35.81
C ALA A 405 -1.70 -18.24 35.83
N VAL A 406 -1.21 -19.46 36.06
CA VAL A 406 -1.97 -20.61 36.59
C VAL A 406 -2.91 -20.15 37.69
N SER A 407 -4.18 -20.54 37.64
CA SER A 407 -4.75 -21.42 38.65
C SER A 407 -6.24 -21.68 38.45
N VAL A 408 -6.52 -22.95 38.17
CA VAL A 408 -7.44 -23.76 38.96
C VAL A 408 -8.94 -23.56 38.66
N ILE A 409 -9.59 -24.70 38.34
CA ILE A 409 -11.04 -24.96 38.27
C ILE A 409 -11.62 -25.00 36.85
N PHE A 410 -11.10 -25.98 36.10
CA PHE A 410 -11.87 -26.86 35.20
C PHE A 410 -12.86 -27.76 35.98
N ALA A 411 -13.41 -27.27 37.09
CA ALA A 411 -14.14 -28.08 38.07
C ALA A 411 -15.36 -27.35 38.64
N SER A 412 -16.35 -27.02 37.80
CA SER A 412 -17.77 -27.06 38.15
C SER A 412 -18.63 -26.53 36.98
N TRP A 413 -18.57 -27.21 35.83
CA TRP A 413 -19.63 -27.08 34.84
C TRP A 413 -20.77 -28.02 35.27
N MET A 414 -21.97 -27.46 35.43
CA MET A 414 -23.23 -28.08 35.85
C MET A 414 -23.42 -28.40 37.35
N ARG A 415 -24.02 -27.45 38.10
CA ARG A 415 -25.22 -27.68 38.93
C ARG A 415 -25.84 -26.37 39.47
N ASN A 416 -27.11 -26.17 39.11
CA ASN A 416 -28.16 -25.33 39.72
C ASN A 416 -28.23 -25.39 41.26
N PRO A 417 -29.08 -24.57 41.94
CA PRO A 417 -29.53 -23.19 41.63
C PRO A 417 -29.60 -22.29 42.89
N CYS A 418 -29.88 -21.00 42.66
CA CYS A 418 -30.59 -20.05 43.54
C CYS A 418 -30.09 -19.79 44.97
N ILE A 419 -29.93 -18.50 45.30
CA ILE A 419 -30.60 -17.74 46.39
C ILE A 419 -29.80 -16.43 46.60
N GLU A 420 -30.41 -15.30 46.20
CA GLU A 420 -30.14 -13.95 46.73
C GLU A 420 -30.68 -13.85 48.18
N PRO A 421 -30.45 -12.81 49.03
CA PRO A 421 -29.99 -11.44 48.70
C PRO A 421 -29.06 -10.75 49.75
N THR A 422 -28.75 -9.46 49.48
CA THR A 422 -28.63 -8.35 50.46
C THR A 422 -27.29 -8.10 51.20
N ILE A 423 -26.57 -7.03 50.84
CA ILE A 423 -26.50 -5.72 51.54
C ILE A 423 -25.27 -4.92 51.07
N TYR A 424 -25.52 -3.63 50.85
CA TYR A 424 -24.65 -2.52 50.47
C TYR A 424 -23.37 -2.33 51.32
N LEU A 425 -22.24 -1.95 50.67
CA LEU A 425 -21.66 -0.58 50.67
C LEU A 425 -20.21 -0.57 50.09
N ILE A 426 -20.06 0.08 48.92
CA ILE A 426 -18.99 1.01 48.41
C ILE A 426 -17.47 0.65 48.59
N PRO A 427 -16.58 1.16 47.71
CA PRO A 427 -16.23 0.79 46.34
C PRO A 427 -14.80 0.21 46.24
N LYS A 428 -14.46 -0.56 45.19
CA LYS A 428 -13.05 -0.77 44.80
C LYS A 428 -12.83 -0.70 43.29
N LEU A 429 -12.27 0.45 42.90
CA LEU A 429 -11.08 0.64 42.06
C LEU A 429 -11.05 -0.09 40.71
N THR A 430 -11.43 0.72 39.71
CA THR A 430 -10.94 0.80 38.33
C THR A 430 -9.54 0.21 38.09
N GLU A 431 -9.41 -0.64 37.07
CA GLU A 431 -8.15 -0.92 36.38
C GLU A 431 -7.48 0.42 36.00
N MET A 432 -6.28 0.68 36.52
CA MET A 432 -5.57 1.93 36.23
C MET A 432 -4.95 1.87 34.83
N ALA A 433 -5.28 2.87 34.00
CA ALA A 433 -4.65 3.08 32.68
C ALA A 433 -3.12 3.20 32.81
N ARG A 434 -2.37 2.79 31.77
CA ARG A 434 -0.90 2.91 31.75
C ARG A 434 -0.47 4.38 31.88
N PRO A 435 0.63 4.67 32.59
CA PRO A 435 1.10 6.04 32.83
C PRO A 435 1.48 6.75 31.51
N LEU A 436 0.88 7.91 31.23
CA LEU A 436 1.14 8.74 30.04
C LEU A 436 2.25 9.75 30.34
N LYS A 437 3.44 9.59 29.73
CA LYS A 437 4.51 10.61 29.81
C LYS A 437 4.23 11.74 28.83
N ALA A 438 4.57 12.97 29.21
CA ALA A 438 4.39 14.14 28.35
C ALA A 438 5.67 14.97 28.21
N THR A 439 5.79 15.68 27.09
CA THR A 439 6.80 16.73 26.86
C THR A 439 6.12 18.00 26.36
N VAL A 440 6.88 19.10 26.29
CA VAL A 440 6.39 20.38 25.74
C VAL A 440 7.28 20.73 24.56
N ASN A 441 6.66 21.01 23.41
CA ASN A 441 7.36 21.48 22.22
C ASN A 441 6.91 22.89 21.80
N CYS A 442 7.79 23.61 21.10
CA CYS A 442 7.49 24.93 20.55
C CYS A 442 8.25 25.14 19.23
N ASP A 443 7.61 25.84 18.31
CA ASP A 443 8.17 26.23 17.01
C ASP A 443 9.03 27.49 17.20
N LEU A 444 10.34 27.39 16.94
CA LEU A 444 11.35 28.42 17.23
C LEU A 444 12.22 28.71 15.99
N GLY A 445 12.98 29.80 16.06
CA GLY A 445 13.85 30.22 14.96
C GLY A 445 13.07 30.80 13.78
N GLU A 446 11.85 31.27 14.02
CA GLU A 446 10.93 31.70 12.95
C GLU A 446 11.07 33.18 12.56
N GLY A 447 12.09 33.87 13.07
CA GLY A 447 12.50 35.18 12.56
C GLY A 447 13.13 35.09 11.16
N TYR A 448 13.39 36.24 10.54
CA TYR A 448 14.14 36.33 9.28
C TYR A 448 14.82 37.68 9.12
N SER A 449 16.13 37.70 8.94
CA SER A 449 16.97 38.88 8.82
C SER A 449 16.78 39.85 9.99
N LEU A 450 16.18 41.02 9.76
CA LEU A 450 15.87 42.02 10.80
C LEU A 450 14.54 41.73 11.52
N TYR A 451 13.68 40.86 10.97
CA TYR A 451 12.39 40.51 11.54
C TYR A 451 12.57 39.48 12.66
N ARG A 452 11.86 39.70 13.77
CA ARG A 452 11.84 38.82 14.95
C ARG A 452 10.42 38.32 15.17
N MET A 453 10.29 37.09 15.62
CA MET A 453 9.01 36.42 15.88
C MET A 453 9.17 35.56 17.12
N GLY A 454 8.30 35.76 18.11
CA GLY A 454 8.45 35.15 19.43
C GLY A 454 9.68 35.66 20.21
N ASP A 455 9.82 35.17 21.44
CA ASP A 455 11.02 35.33 22.26
C ASP A 455 11.70 33.97 22.37
N ASP A 456 12.52 33.63 21.37
CA ASP A 456 13.18 32.32 21.25
C ASP A 456 13.94 31.92 22.51
N GLU A 457 14.66 32.86 23.14
CA GLU A 457 15.48 32.56 24.31
C GLU A 457 14.61 32.28 25.54
N GLU A 458 13.60 33.11 25.79
CA GLU A 458 12.67 32.87 26.91
C GLU A 458 11.83 31.61 26.69
N LEU A 459 11.37 31.34 25.47
CA LEU A 459 10.64 30.12 25.15
C LEU A 459 11.53 28.88 25.33
N MET A 460 12.81 28.93 24.94
CA MET A 460 13.74 27.81 25.10
C MET A 460 13.89 27.38 26.56
N LYS A 461 13.81 28.32 27.52
CA LYS A 461 13.85 28.03 28.96
C LYS A 461 12.64 27.25 29.46
N THR A 462 11.57 27.17 28.65
CA THR A 462 10.22 26.76 29.07
C THR A 462 9.72 25.52 28.36
N ILE A 463 10.57 24.83 27.58
CA ILE A 463 10.17 23.67 26.76
C ILE A 463 11.14 22.49 26.92
N HIS A 464 10.76 21.35 26.35
CA HIS A 464 11.56 20.13 26.31
C HIS A 464 12.15 19.86 24.92
N LEU A 465 11.37 20.21 23.89
CA LEU A 465 11.67 19.97 22.48
C LEU A 465 11.53 21.30 21.72
N ALA A 466 12.49 21.64 20.87
CA ALA A 466 12.41 22.80 19.97
C ALA A 466 12.28 22.33 18.52
N ASN A 467 11.24 22.80 17.82
CA ASN A 467 11.07 22.60 16.37
C ASN A 467 11.70 23.82 15.68
N VAL A 468 12.89 23.67 15.11
CA VAL A 468 13.65 24.80 14.56
C VAL A 468 13.38 24.97 13.07
N ALA A 469 12.90 26.15 12.67
CA ALA A 469 12.62 26.49 11.27
C ALA A 469 13.86 26.34 10.37
N CYS A 470 13.64 25.90 9.12
CA CYS A 470 14.71 25.41 8.25
C CYS A 470 14.97 26.24 6.97
N GLY A 471 14.55 27.51 6.94
CA GLY A 471 14.95 28.46 5.89
C GLY A 471 13.89 28.78 4.82
N PHE A 472 12.84 27.96 4.71
CA PHE A 472 11.84 28.08 3.65
C PHE A 472 10.66 28.95 4.06
N HIS A 473 9.89 28.59 5.09
CA HIS A 473 8.86 29.47 5.65
C HIS A 473 9.46 30.61 6.48
N ALA A 474 10.52 30.31 7.23
CA ALA A 474 11.18 31.22 8.15
C ALA A 474 12.63 30.76 8.41
N SER A 475 13.34 31.49 9.27
CA SER A 475 14.77 31.32 9.59
C SER A 475 15.72 31.72 8.47
N ASP A 476 16.81 32.38 8.86
CA ASP A 476 18.04 32.45 8.06
C ASP A 476 19.15 31.69 8.81
N TRP A 477 20.33 31.59 8.20
CA TRP A 477 21.45 30.84 8.77
C TRP A 477 21.91 31.40 10.13
N ASP A 478 21.80 32.71 10.37
CA ASP A 478 22.24 33.33 11.61
C ASP A 478 21.24 33.03 12.74
N ILE A 479 19.95 33.18 12.47
CA ILE A 479 18.87 32.83 13.40
C ILE A 479 18.89 31.34 13.71
N MET A 480 18.97 30.48 12.70
CA MET A 480 19.02 29.02 12.88
C MET A 480 20.17 28.60 13.80
N ASN A 481 21.37 29.15 13.60
CA ASN A 481 22.54 28.87 14.43
C ASN A 481 22.35 29.42 15.87
N GLN A 482 21.76 30.59 16.02
CA GLN A 482 21.45 31.18 17.32
C GLN A 482 20.44 30.33 18.10
N THR A 483 19.37 29.87 17.46
CA THR A 483 18.36 29.01 18.09
C THR A 483 18.97 27.67 18.54
N VAL A 484 19.84 27.05 17.73
CA VAL A 484 20.59 25.85 18.15
C VAL A 484 21.52 26.13 19.33
N THR A 485 22.16 27.31 19.37
CA THR A 485 23.00 27.74 20.50
C THR A 485 22.19 27.83 21.79
N TYR A 486 20.99 28.43 21.74
CA TYR A 486 20.09 28.47 22.89
C TYR A 486 19.64 27.07 23.32
N ALA A 487 19.29 26.20 22.37
CA ALA A 487 18.88 24.83 22.69
C ALA A 487 19.99 24.07 23.42
N LYS A 488 21.25 24.23 23.00
CA LYS A 488 22.40 23.67 23.71
C LYS A 488 22.55 24.24 25.12
N LEU A 489 22.46 25.56 25.27
CA LEU A 489 22.64 26.25 26.55
C LEU A 489 21.60 25.80 27.58
N TYR A 490 20.35 25.60 27.16
CA TYR A 490 19.24 25.20 28.03
C TYR A 490 18.92 23.71 28.01
N ASN A 491 19.77 22.89 27.39
CA ASN A 491 19.62 21.43 27.30
C ASN A 491 18.27 20.98 26.72
N VAL A 492 17.83 21.65 25.66
CA VAL A 492 16.61 21.35 24.90
C VAL A 492 16.96 20.49 23.69
N LYS A 493 16.13 19.47 23.42
CA LYS A 493 16.30 18.60 22.25
C LYS A 493 15.81 19.30 21.00
N VAL A 494 16.60 19.27 19.92
CA VAL A 494 16.29 19.98 18.68
C VAL A 494 15.72 19.04 17.62
N GLY A 495 14.67 19.48 16.95
CA GLY A 495 14.12 18.84 15.75
C GLY A 495 14.02 19.80 14.58
N ALA A 496 13.99 19.24 13.37
CA ALA A 496 13.76 20.01 12.16
C ALA A 496 12.29 20.41 12.04
N HIS A 497 12.04 21.67 11.68
CA HIS A 497 10.71 22.20 11.39
C HIS A 497 10.58 22.59 9.90
N PRO A 498 10.61 21.61 8.98
CA PRO A 498 10.57 21.88 7.55
C PRO A 498 9.16 22.28 7.09
N SER A 499 9.10 23.10 6.04
CA SER A 499 7.87 23.66 5.48
C SER A 499 7.82 23.55 3.96
N LEU A 500 6.70 24.00 3.37
CA LEU A 500 6.65 24.33 1.95
C LEU A 500 7.54 25.55 1.66
N PRO A 501 8.08 25.70 0.43
CA PRO A 501 8.90 26.83 0.01
C PRO A 501 8.09 28.13 -0.16
N ASP A 502 7.47 28.60 0.93
CA ASP A 502 6.58 29.75 0.97
C ASP A 502 6.92 30.69 2.12
N LYS A 503 7.93 31.53 1.92
CA LYS A 503 8.33 32.53 2.93
C LYS A 503 7.28 33.61 3.13
N GLN A 504 6.68 34.10 2.05
CA GLN A 504 5.71 35.19 2.07
C GLN A 504 4.41 34.80 2.80
N GLY A 505 3.98 33.55 2.64
CA GLY A 505 2.82 33.00 3.36
C GLY A 505 3.19 32.28 4.65
N PHE A 506 4.46 32.36 5.08
CA PHE A 506 4.97 31.70 6.28
C PHE A 506 4.69 30.19 6.29
N GLY A 507 4.73 29.53 5.13
CA GLY A 507 4.45 28.09 5.02
C GLY A 507 3.01 27.68 5.38
N ARG A 508 2.09 28.63 5.57
CA ARG A 508 0.69 28.40 5.96
C ARG A 508 -0.28 28.36 4.76
N ARG A 509 0.23 28.39 3.52
CA ARG A 509 -0.58 28.19 2.31
C ARG A 509 -0.31 26.80 1.75
N GLU A 510 -1.39 26.07 1.47
CA GLU A 510 -1.26 24.81 0.76
C GLU A 510 -0.67 25.03 -0.64
N MET A 511 0.31 24.20 -0.99
CA MET A 511 0.89 24.16 -2.33
C MET A 511 0.71 22.75 -2.87
N LYS A 512 0.48 22.64 -4.19
CA LYS A 512 0.59 21.36 -4.88
C LYS A 512 2.08 21.03 -4.99
N ILE A 513 2.50 19.99 -4.31
CA ILE A 513 3.87 19.47 -4.31
C ILE A 513 3.75 17.95 -4.42
N SER A 514 4.56 17.33 -5.28
CA SER A 514 4.66 15.87 -5.36
C SER A 514 5.38 15.29 -4.13
N ASP A 515 5.23 13.99 -3.89
CA ASP A 515 5.91 13.27 -2.82
C ASP A 515 7.45 13.31 -2.99
N THR A 516 7.94 13.22 -4.23
CA THR A 516 9.37 13.32 -4.55
C THR A 516 9.91 14.73 -4.30
N GLU A 517 9.18 15.77 -4.70
CA GLU A 517 9.55 17.15 -4.39
C GLU A 517 9.53 17.41 -2.89
N LEU A 518 8.54 16.90 -2.16
CA LEU A 518 8.44 17.05 -0.71
C LEU A 518 9.61 16.37 0.02
N PHE A 519 9.95 15.14 -0.38
CA PHE A 519 11.11 14.43 0.17
C PHE A 519 12.39 15.25 -0.01
N ASN A 520 12.68 15.70 -1.24
CA ASN A 520 13.87 16.48 -1.54
C ASN A 520 13.87 17.84 -0.81
N CYS A 521 12.70 18.49 -0.73
CA CYS A 521 12.49 19.74 0.00
C CYS A 521 12.82 19.59 1.49
N PHE A 522 12.36 18.51 2.12
CA PHE A 522 12.62 18.24 3.54
C PHE A 522 14.07 17.85 3.80
N VAL A 523 14.67 17.02 2.93
CA VAL A 523 16.10 16.67 3.03
C VAL A 523 16.98 17.92 2.93
N TYR A 524 16.68 18.84 2.00
CA TYR A 524 17.42 20.09 1.86
C TYR A 524 17.35 20.94 3.14
N GLN A 525 16.14 21.18 3.62
CA GLN A 525 15.86 21.99 4.81
C GLN A 525 16.51 21.42 6.07
N ALA A 526 16.29 20.14 6.35
CA ALA A 526 16.87 19.48 7.50
C ALA A 526 18.39 19.34 7.37
N GLY A 527 18.94 19.24 6.16
CA GLY A 527 20.37 19.28 5.90
C GLY A 527 21.02 20.58 6.36
N ALA A 528 20.37 21.72 6.13
CA ALA A 528 20.85 23.02 6.61
C ALA A 528 20.93 23.05 8.16
N LEU A 529 19.88 22.61 8.85
CA LEU A 529 19.87 22.53 10.31
C LEU A 529 20.91 21.51 10.84
N PHE A 530 21.03 20.38 10.17
CA PHE A 530 21.97 19.32 10.55
C PHE A 530 23.41 19.81 10.60
N GLY A 531 23.82 20.71 9.69
CA GLY A 531 25.13 21.36 9.74
C GLY A 531 25.39 22.12 11.04
N PHE A 532 24.42 22.89 11.52
CA PHE A 532 24.54 23.62 12.79
C PHE A 532 24.47 22.71 14.00
N LEU A 533 23.65 21.65 13.97
CA LEU A 533 23.65 20.64 15.02
C LEU A 533 25.04 19.98 15.15
N LYS A 534 25.68 19.64 14.02
CA LYS A 534 27.06 19.12 14.01
C LYS A 534 28.08 20.12 14.54
N LEU A 535 27.98 21.39 14.16
CA LEU A 535 28.85 22.45 14.68
C LEU A 535 28.80 22.53 16.21
N HIS A 536 27.61 22.39 16.79
CA HIS A 536 27.39 22.47 18.23
C HIS A 536 27.51 21.13 18.96
N GLY A 537 27.80 20.03 18.26
CA GLY A 537 27.89 18.69 18.86
C GLY A 537 26.56 18.17 19.42
N MET A 538 25.44 18.54 18.78
CA MET A 538 24.09 18.08 19.11
C MET A 538 23.59 17.04 18.10
N GLU A 539 22.61 16.25 18.50
CA GLU A 539 21.93 15.28 17.64
C GLU A 539 20.56 15.82 17.19
N MET A 540 20.13 15.42 16.00
CA MET A 540 18.75 15.67 15.56
C MET A 540 17.83 14.70 16.29
N HIS A 541 16.87 15.22 17.05
CA HIS A 541 15.97 14.39 17.86
C HIS A 541 14.70 14.00 17.11
N HIS A 542 14.13 14.91 16.32
CA HIS A 542 12.85 14.70 15.67
C HIS A 542 12.65 15.57 14.42
N PHE A 543 11.60 15.26 13.66
CA PHE A 543 10.99 16.11 12.65
C PHE A 543 9.57 16.48 13.08
N LYS A 544 9.17 17.74 12.86
CA LYS A 544 7.78 18.19 12.93
C LYS A 544 7.53 19.08 11.72
N PRO A 545 6.72 18.70 10.72
CA PRO A 545 6.41 19.60 9.61
C PRO A 545 5.71 20.88 10.08
N HIS A 546 5.94 21.98 9.38
CA HIS A 546 5.34 23.28 9.71
C HIS A 546 4.07 23.57 8.91
N GLY A 547 3.10 24.25 9.53
CA GLY A 547 2.03 24.95 8.82
C GLY A 547 1.17 24.08 7.91
N ALA A 548 0.98 24.51 6.66
CA ALA A 548 0.05 23.86 5.74
C ALA A 548 0.46 22.42 5.39
N ILE A 549 1.77 22.14 5.29
CA ILE A 549 2.23 20.79 4.94
C ILE A 549 1.97 19.77 6.06
N TYR A 550 1.98 20.20 7.32
CA TYR A 550 1.53 19.36 8.43
C TYR A 550 0.07 18.92 8.25
N GLY A 551 -0.81 19.84 7.86
CA GLY A 551 -2.21 19.54 7.58
C GLY A 551 -2.44 18.72 6.31
N GLN A 552 -1.60 18.90 5.27
CA GLN A 552 -1.64 18.09 4.05
C GLN A 552 -1.17 16.66 4.32
N MET A 553 -0.04 16.49 5.02
CA MET A 553 0.51 15.18 5.40
C MET A 553 -0.43 14.43 6.35
N ALA A 554 -1.20 15.09 7.21
CA ALA A 554 -2.17 14.41 8.06
C ALA A 554 -3.26 13.65 7.28
N ARG A 555 -3.54 14.03 6.03
CA ARG A 555 -4.63 13.50 5.20
C ARG A 555 -4.18 12.88 3.88
N ASP A 556 -2.89 12.91 3.58
CA ASP A 556 -2.27 12.36 2.39
C ASP A 556 -1.13 11.42 2.80
N LEU A 557 -1.33 10.12 2.61
CA LEU A 557 -0.38 9.10 3.05
C LEU A 557 0.95 9.19 2.31
N GLU A 558 0.97 9.49 1.02
CA GLU A 558 2.21 9.52 0.25
C GLU A 558 3.04 10.77 0.56
N LEU A 559 2.40 11.92 0.80
CA LEU A 559 3.08 13.09 1.35
C LEU A 559 3.61 12.81 2.77
N ALA A 560 2.82 12.15 3.63
CA ALA A 560 3.26 11.77 4.97
C ALA A 560 4.50 10.86 4.92
N ARG A 561 4.47 9.83 4.08
CA ARG A 561 5.58 8.89 3.87
C ARG A 561 6.80 9.60 3.31
N ALA A 562 6.65 10.51 2.35
CA ALA A 562 7.77 11.29 1.84
C ALA A 562 8.47 12.11 2.93
N GLY A 563 7.71 12.83 3.75
CA GLY A 563 8.30 13.60 4.87
C GLY A 563 8.95 12.71 5.93
N ILE A 564 8.39 11.53 6.20
CA ILE A 564 8.93 10.57 7.17
C ILE A 564 10.17 9.83 6.63
N ARG A 565 10.22 9.50 5.34
CA ARG A 565 11.43 9.01 4.68
C ARG A 565 12.55 10.04 4.76
N ALA A 566 12.24 11.33 4.60
CA ALA A 566 13.23 12.40 4.75
C ALA A 566 13.79 12.46 6.18
N CYS A 567 12.97 12.22 7.20
CA CYS A 567 13.41 12.10 8.60
C CYS A 567 14.49 11.01 8.79
N ARG A 568 14.31 9.83 8.18
CA ARG A 568 15.26 8.70 8.28
C ARG A 568 16.66 9.00 7.76
N VAL A 569 16.79 9.92 6.81
CA VAL A 569 18.10 10.34 6.25
C VAL A 569 19.04 10.87 7.35
N PHE A 570 18.47 11.41 8.43
CA PHE A 570 19.24 12.04 9.52
C PHE A 570 19.49 11.10 10.72
N GLY A 571 19.03 9.85 10.65
CA GLY A 571 19.39 8.78 11.57
C GLY A 571 18.20 7.96 12.10
N ASP A 572 18.46 6.71 12.48
CA ASP A 572 17.41 5.77 12.93
C ASP A 572 16.75 6.13 14.25
N LYS A 573 17.35 7.04 15.03
CA LYS A 573 16.82 7.52 16.32
C LYS A 573 15.98 8.79 16.18
N VAL A 574 15.91 9.39 14.99
CA VAL A 574 15.14 10.61 14.77
C VAL A 574 13.66 10.25 14.74
N ALA A 575 12.88 10.84 15.64
CA ALA A 575 11.45 10.62 15.72
C ALA A 575 10.66 11.51 14.75
N PHE A 576 9.42 11.15 14.45
CA PHE A 576 8.50 12.01 13.73
C PHE A 576 7.37 12.44 14.66
N VAL A 577 7.16 13.74 14.79
CA VAL A 577 6.10 14.35 15.59
C VAL A 577 4.91 14.66 14.68
N GLY A 578 3.72 14.20 15.05
CA GLY A 578 2.51 14.45 14.26
C GLY A 578 1.22 14.10 14.99
N LEU A 579 0.09 14.37 14.33
CA LEU A 579 -1.24 14.04 14.86
C LEU A 579 -1.48 12.53 14.92
N ALA A 580 -1.79 12.00 16.11
CA ALA A 580 -2.26 10.63 16.28
C ALA A 580 -3.59 10.39 15.55
N GLY A 581 -3.82 9.16 15.09
CA GLY A 581 -5.01 8.76 14.33
C GLY A 581 -5.08 9.31 12.91
N THR A 582 -3.98 9.88 12.39
CA THR A 582 -3.91 10.46 11.04
C THR A 582 -2.89 9.74 10.16
N MET A 583 -2.75 10.17 8.90
CA MET A 583 -1.75 9.63 7.98
C MET A 583 -0.31 9.82 8.49
N HIS A 584 -0.06 10.75 9.42
CA HIS A 584 1.24 10.86 10.10
C HIS A 584 1.61 9.58 10.87
N GLU A 585 0.71 9.08 11.71
CA GLU A 585 0.94 7.88 12.53
C GLU A 585 1.03 6.63 11.65
N ALA A 586 0.14 6.53 10.66
CA ALA A 586 0.15 5.44 9.69
C ALA A 586 1.49 5.39 8.93
N ALA A 587 1.93 6.52 8.39
CA ALA A 587 3.19 6.61 7.65
C ALA A 587 4.41 6.37 8.56
N ALA A 588 4.39 6.85 9.82
CA ALA A 588 5.48 6.60 10.76
C ALA A 588 5.63 5.11 11.08
N SER A 589 4.51 4.41 11.27
CA SER A 589 4.47 2.97 11.45
C SER A 589 5.00 2.22 10.22
N MET A 590 4.53 2.58 9.01
CA MET A 590 4.96 1.97 7.74
C MET A 590 6.46 2.14 7.50
N GLU A 591 6.98 3.34 7.73
CA GLU A 591 8.40 3.66 7.50
C GLU A 591 9.30 3.26 8.68
N LYS A 592 8.73 2.66 9.73
CA LYS A 592 9.41 2.22 10.96
C LYS A 592 10.16 3.35 11.68
N VAL A 593 9.58 4.54 11.67
CA VAL A 593 10.10 5.72 12.37
C VAL A 593 9.38 5.87 13.70
N LYS A 594 10.12 6.17 14.79
CA LYS A 594 9.49 6.42 16.09
C LYS A 594 8.50 7.57 15.95
N PHE A 595 7.23 7.31 16.22
CA PHE A 595 6.18 8.32 16.22
C PHE A 595 6.02 8.93 17.62
N ILE A 596 5.90 10.26 17.70
CA ILE A 596 5.55 10.98 18.92
C ILE A 596 4.25 11.74 18.65
N PRO A 597 3.11 11.29 19.21
CA PRO A 597 1.85 11.99 19.12
C PRO A 597 1.94 13.43 19.60
N GLU A 598 1.43 14.36 18.81
CA GLU A 598 1.34 15.77 19.16
C GLU A 598 -0.08 16.19 19.52
N TRP A 599 -0.16 17.06 20.52
CA TRP A 599 -1.38 17.74 20.92
C TRP A 599 -1.13 19.23 21.15
N PHE A 600 -2.14 20.09 20.99
CA PHE A 600 -1.98 21.54 21.07
C PHE A 600 -2.68 22.13 22.30
N ALA A 601 -1.94 22.89 23.11
CA ALA A 601 -2.49 23.57 24.28
C ALA A 601 -3.34 24.79 23.90
N ASP A 602 -2.98 25.46 22.81
CA ASP A 602 -3.49 26.77 22.39
C ASP A 602 -4.39 26.72 21.15
N LEU A 603 -4.54 25.57 20.50
CA LEU A 603 -5.47 25.37 19.39
C LEU A 603 -6.74 24.60 19.78
N LYS A 604 -7.73 24.64 18.90
CA LYS A 604 -8.98 23.90 19.01
C LYS A 604 -9.03 22.80 17.97
N TYR A 605 -9.69 21.70 18.33
CA TYR A 605 -10.03 20.59 17.44
C TYR A 605 -11.51 20.64 17.09
N ASP A 606 -11.88 20.21 15.89
CA ASP A 606 -13.27 19.89 15.59
C ASP A 606 -13.67 18.51 16.16
N GLU A 607 -14.94 18.15 16.01
CA GLU A 607 -15.50 16.89 16.54
C GLU A 607 -14.90 15.62 15.90
N THR A 608 -14.22 15.75 14.76
CA THR A 608 -13.54 14.65 14.07
C THR A 608 -12.08 14.50 14.51
N GLY A 609 -11.61 15.35 15.43
CA GLY A 609 -10.22 15.39 15.87
C GLY A 609 -9.28 16.10 14.90
N LYS A 610 -9.84 16.83 13.91
CA LYS A 610 -9.05 17.62 12.97
C LYS A 610 -8.70 18.97 13.60
N LEU A 611 -7.44 19.37 13.43
CA LEU A 611 -6.92 20.65 13.90
C LEU A 611 -7.51 21.80 13.08
N LEU A 612 -8.05 22.82 13.75
CA LEU A 612 -8.50 24.05 13.11
C LEU A 612 -7.30 24.99 12.93
N ILE A 613 -6.61 24.86 11.79
CA ILE A 613 -5.47 25.73 11.45
C ILE A 613 -6.01 27.11 11.06
N THR A 614 -5.73 28.12 11.88
CA THR A 614 -6.08 29.52 11.61
C THR A 614 -4.86 30.29 11.10
N LYS A 615 -5.12 31.40 10.38
CA LYS A 615 -4.06 32.32 9.91
C LYS A 615 -3.47 33.16 11.05
N THR A 616 -4.24 33.35 12.12
CA THR A 616 -3.86 34.10 13.32
C THR A 616 -4.33 33.36 14.57
N HIS A 617 -3.56 33.43 15.64
CA HIS A 617 -3.91 32.86 16.94
C HIS A 617 -4.63 33.91 17.80
N ASP A 618 -5.81 33.56 18.30
CA ASP A 618 -6.51 34.37 19.30
C ASP A 618 -5.87 34.15 20.69
N PRO A 619 -5.90 35.15 21.59
CA PRO A 619 -5.46 34.96 22.97
C PRO A 619 -6.24 33.82 23.65
N VAL A 620 -5.52 32.92 24.32
CA VAL A 620 -6.10 31.82 25.09
C VAL A 620 -6.03 32.15 26.58
N LYS A 621 -7.12 31.91 27.31
CA LYS A 621 -7.12 32.11 28.76
C LYS A 621 -6.32 31.00 29.44
N GLU A 622 -5.54 31.36 30.46
CA GLU A 622 -4.72 30.41 31.22
C GLU A 622 -5.54 29.29 31.85
N GLU A 623 -6.73 29.61 32.37
CA GLU A 623 -7.66 28.64 32.95
C GLU A 623 -8.07 27.55 31.93
N ASP A 624 -8.35 27.95 30.69
CA ASP A 624 -8.70 26.99 29.61
C ASP A 624 -7.51 26.08 29.27
N VAL A 625 -6.29 26.61 29.29
CA VAL A 625 -5.06 25.82 29.04
C VAL A 625 -4.86 24.79 30.15
N VAL A 626 -4.96 25.21 31.41
CA VAL A 626 -4.81 24.33 32.59
C VAL A 626 -5.83 23.20 32.52
N ASP A 627 -7.08 23.52 32.26
CA ASP A 627 -8.16 22.54 32.18
C ASP A 627 -7.92 21.51 31.08
N ARG A 628 -7.49 21.95 29.89
CA ARG A 628 -7.24 21.02 28.77
C ARG A 628 -6.02 20.13 29.02
N VAL A 629 -4.92 20.70 29.52
CA VAL A 629 -3.68 19.97 29.79
C VAL A 629 -3.91 18.94 30.90
N ASN A 630 -4.53 19.33 32.02
CA ASN A 630 -4.84 18.40 33.10
C ASN A 630 -5.79 17.30 32.63
N ARG A 631 -6.78 17.62 31.79
CA ARG A 631 -7.69 16.63 31.23
C ARG A 631 -6.98 15.62 30.32
N LEU A 632 -6.03 16.07 29.50
CA LEU A 632 -5.19 15.17 28.71
C LEU A 632 -4.34 14.27 29.62
N LEU A 633 -3.63 14.86 30.58
CA LEU A 633 -2.65 14.14 31.41
C LEU A 633 -3.29 13.17 32.41
N GLN A 634 -4.39 13.58 33.03
CA GLN A 634 -5.05 12.82 34.11
C GLN A 634 -6.14 11.89 33.58
N SER A 635 -6.87 12.31 32.54
CA SER A 635 -8.05 11.59 32.04
C SER A 635 -7.88 11.03 30.64
N ARG A 636 -6.75 11.27 29.96
CA ARG A 636 -6.52 10.81 28.57
C ARG A 636 -7.63 11.32 27.63
N LEU A 637 -8.16 12.51 27.87
CA LEU A 637 -9.26 13.11 27.10
C LEU A 637 -8.82 14.40 26.41
N ILE A 638 -9.08 14.48 25.10
CA ILE A 638 -8.81 15.65 24.26
C ILE A 638 -10.07 16.51 24.20
N THR A 639 -9.91 17.82 24.43
CA THR A 639 -11.03 18.78 24.41
C THR A 639 -11.34 19.25 22.99
N THR A 640 -12.59 19.12 22.55
CA THR A 640 -13.08 19.56 21.22
C THR A 640 -13.77 20.93 21.29
N ASN A 641 -14.13 21.50 20.13
CA ASN A 641 -14.79 22.79 20.00
C ASN A 641 -16.24 22.82 20.53
N GLU A 642 -16.92 21.68 20.62
CA GLU A 642 -18.25 21.58 21.24
C GLU A 642 -18.14 21.36 22.75
N SER A 643 -18.74 22.28 23.51
CA SER A 643 -18.76 22.21 24.97
C SER A 643 -19.26 20.85 25.46
N GLY A 644 -18.40 20.10 26.14
CA GLY A 644 -18.73 18.80 26.75
C GLY A 644 -18.47 17.58 25.88
N LYS A 645 -17.97 17.72 24.64
CA LYS A 645 -17.48 16.59 23.82
C LYS A 645 -15.96 16.41 23.96
N PHE A 646 -15.53 15.17 24.21
CA PHE A 646 -14.14 14.79 24.36
C PHE A 646 -13.79 13.62 23.44
N LEU A 647 -12.54 13.59 22.95
CA LEU A 647 -12.00 12.44 22.22
C LEU A 647 -11.07 11.64 23.13
N PRO A 648 -11.21 10.31 23.24
CA PRO A 648 -10.32 9.50 24.05
C PRO A 648 -8.95 9.34 23.38
N LEU A 649 -7.89 9.48 24.17
CA LEU A 649 -6.53 9.09 23.79
C LEU A 649 -6.38 7.59 24.00
N GLY A 650 -6.10 6.84 22.93
CA GLY A 650 -5.99 5.37 22.97
C GLY A 650 -5.06 4.88 24.07
N ASP A 651 -5.43 3.78 24.75
CA ASP A 651 -4.73 3.26 25.94
C ASP A 651 -3.29 2.80 25.66
N ASN A 652 -2.95 2.59 24.39
CA ASN A 652 -1.63 2.21 23.90
C ASN A 652 -0.65 3.41 23.78
N VAL A 653 -1.11 4.65 23.96
CA VAL A 653 -0.23 5.84 23.89
C VAL A 653 0.52 6.01 25.21
N GLU A 654 1.84 5.88 25.19
CA GLU A 654 2.67 5.97 26.40
C GLU A 654 3.47 7.28 26.49
N GLU A 655 3.56 8.03 25.39
CA GLU A 655 4.26 9.31 25.28
C GLU A 655 3.45 10.29 24.39
N VAL A 656 3.39 11.56 24.78
CA VAL A 656 2.80 12.66 24.00
C VAL A 656 3.68 13.91 24.09
N THR A 657 3.63 14.77 23.08
CA THR A 657 4.20 16.12 23.15
C THR A 657 3.11 17.18 23.02
N ILE A 658 3.15 18.19 23.89
CA ILE A 658 2.18 19.28 23.95
C ILE A 658 2.81 20.52 23.30
N CYS A 659 2.26 20.97 22.18
CA CYS A 659 2.70 22.15 21.45
C CYS A 659 2.12 23.42 22.07
N VAL A 660 2.98 24.43 22.18
CA VAL A 660 2.63 25.84 22.39
C VAL A 660 3.27 26.63 21.25
N HIS A 661 2.49 27.40 20.50
CA HIS A 661 3.03 28.16 19.38
C HIS A 661 3.68 29.46 19.88
N SER A 662 4.81 29.83 19.27
CA SER A 662 5.58 31.04 19.64
C SER A 662 4.88 32.34 19.24
N ASP A 663 3.94 32.29 18.30
CA ASP A 663 3.14 33.41 17.83
C ASP A 663 1.81 33.61 18.58
N THR A 664 1.47 32.70 19.51
CA THR A 664 0.32 32.87 20.40
C THR A 664 0.57 34.06 21.35
N PRO A 665 -0.36 35.03 21.45
CA PRO A 665 -0.22 36.12 22.41
C PRO A 665 -0.03 35.60 23.85
N GLY A 666 1.12 35.92 24.46
CA GLY A 666 1.48 35.41 25.80
C GLY A 666 2.13 34.03 25.80
N ALA A 667 2.64 33.54 24.66
CA ALA A 667 3.25 32.22 24.49
C ALA A 667 4.22 31.80 25.60
N VAL A 668 5.13 32.69 26.04
CA VAL A 668 6.09 32.39 27.12
C VAL A 668 5.37 32.00 28.42
N LYS A 669 4.33 32.74 28.80
CA LYS A 669 3.57 32.47 30.03
C LYS A 669 2.79 31.17 29.91
N ILE A 670 2.22 30.90 28.73
CA ILE A 670 1.51 29.65 28.44
C ILE A 670 2.49 28.46 28.50
N ALA A 671 3.65 28.55 27.84
CA ALA A 671 4.66 27.51 27.83
C ALA A 671 5.21 27.22 29.24
N GLN A 672 5.47 28.26 30.04
CA GLN A 672 5.83 28.11 31.47
C GLN A 672 4.78 27.32 32.25
N LEU A 673 3.50 27.66 32.06
CA LEU A 673 2.38 27.01 32.73
C LEU A 673 2.26 25.54 32.32
N VAL A 674 2.28 25.26 31.01
CA VAL A 674 2.20 23.88 30.48
C VAL A 674 3.38 23.04 30.94
N LYS A 675 4.61 23.59 30.90
CA LYS A 675 5.81 22.89 31.38
C LYS A 675 5.71 22.53 32.85
N LYS A 676 5.25 23.45 33.70
CA LYS A 676 5.05 23.17 35.12
C LYS A 676 4.10 21.98 35.31
N LEU A 677 2.94 21.99 34.65
CA LEU A 677 1.96 20.89 34.73
C LEU A 677 2.54 19.55 34.24
N VAL A 678 3.27 19.57 33.13
CA VAL A 678 3.91 18.36 32.56
C VAL A 678 5.02 17.82 33.47
N ASP A 679 5.85 18.69 34.04
CA ASP A 679 6.93 18.29 34.94
C ASP A 679 6.39 17.71 36.25
N GLU A 680 5.37 18.34 36.83
CA GLU A 680 4.67 17.86 38.03
C GLU A 680 4.00 16.49 37.76
N HIS A 681 3.30 16.36 36.64
CA HIS A 681 2.70 15.09 36.20
C HIS A 681 3.76 13.99 36.03
N ASN A 682 4.81 14.25 35.24
CA ASN A 682 5.86 13.27 35.01
C ASN A 682 6.62 12.87 36.29
N LEU A 683 6.76 13.79 37.25
CA LEU A 683 7.33 13.50 38.56
C LEU A 683 6.42 12.55 39.36
N SER A 684 5.10 12.77 39.30
CA SER A 684 4.10 11.91 39.96
C SER A 684 4.11 10.47 39.44
N LEU A 685 4.47 10.24 38.17
CA LEU A 685 4.59 8.89 37.59
C LEU A 685 5.81 8.10 38.07
N ARG A 686 6.77 8.76 38.76
CA ARG A 686 8.00 8.14 39.28
C ARG A 686 7.90 7.76 40.76
N LEU A 687 6.87 8.26 41.45
CA LEU A 687 6.54 7.99 42.84
C LEU A 687 5.53 6.83 42.91
#